data_AF-A0A1M5V9N0-F1
#
_entry.id   AF-A0A1M5V9N0-F1
#
_cell.length_a   1.000
_cell.length_b   1.000
_cell.length_c   1.000
_cell.angle_alpha   90.00
_cell.angle_beta   90.00
_cell.angle_gamma   90.00
#
_symmetry.space_group_name_H-M   'P 1'
#
loop_
_entity.id
_entity.type
_entity.pdbx_description
1 polymer ?
#
loop_
_entity_poly.entity_id
_entity_poly.type
_entity_poly.pdbx_seq_one_letter_code
_entity_poly.pdbx_strand_id
1 'polypeptide(L)'
;MRIVVLIVLSLVVTQVVAGFRDAPLMLSDTAWQHIEARVQKAMHNGGIPGLSLVVMKDGKTEIRNFGYSDKEGRTPVDSTTQFELASCSKAFTALGLLRLEAEKKVDLDAPVSQYLPWFVTFYNKQPVQITLRQLVHHTSGIPWHTLSMIPADASPAALADAVKKIKGLTLAARPGTRYEYASMNYDVLGLVIETVARKPFDEFMREAVFLPLGLTHTTVGPAPGQNTKATGYKAGFFQEFPYSPPVFRGNYPAGYIESNAADVARWMTWQVEGGPMDGHALILKSHQPDLSLPPDRDNLTLYAFGWNVSPYGEPKFYHLGQNPNFTAFMGFVPGQKTAVAVLANADSPYTFSLGSDILKALSGQEVLKDFNADNGYDKPFTILTIVLGLYSILAIALIVVAVRKIVKEKPVMTGLTLRKVVSLLAVSAFFALLSYGLYSFPRAFSDLNWDTMIVWLPWSLKSLVFAALAALAITYMAFLFSLFFDFVGRVYWSVLPFLVIVSLISGVSNMIIIVLITSVVKGDLPSADMLLYFAITFIAYIGGRKIIENRLLEITNEIVYDLRLQLMNKIFSTTYEKFEKIDRGKIYATLNGDTSTLGEAAGVGIKLITSIITVFGSFFYLAVLSFWATGVTVCVIASLVVLYYFVGKRADTLYEEARTTHNGYMSLLNDLIDGFKELSIHRAKKREFHEEVKAINGKFRTARIDGQVRFVNAFLIGESILILVLGAVAFVMPTAFPTLEPQKLLSFVIILLYLIGPINGILGSVPDFINIKVSWGRIQNFLKEIPATPNLNDAIESVPTRLQRIEVDNITYRYTHADGGDTTFGIGPLSFEAAAGDVIFVIGGNGSGKTTMAKVITGLYPASTGKIRIDGVEVDHTTLGEYYSTVFNPLHLFEKIYAMNTRPDTKEVDHYLKQLHLDDKTGLSNNVYSTIKLSGGQRKRIALLQCYLEDKPIYLFDEWAADQDPEYRKFFYRTLIPEMRASGKIVIAITHDDQYFDVADKVIKLERGKITMVKNEASLQDAMV
;
A
#
# COMPACT_ATOMS: atom_id res chain seq x y z
N MET A 1 12.53 -66.20 7.08
CA MET A 1 12.68 -67.32 6.14
C MET A 1 11.37 -67.53 5.39
N ARG A 2 11.07 -66.69 4.38
CA ARG A 2 9.89 -66.81 3.51
C ARG A 2 10.21 -66.20 2.14
N ILE A 3 10.95 -66.97 1.32
CA ILE A 3 11.24 -66.71 -0.11
C ILE A 3 10.81 -67.94 -0.93
N VAL A 4 9.67 -68.56 -0.59
CA VAL A 4 9.16 -69.76 -1.30
C VAL A 4 7.69 -69.64 -1.72
N VAL A 5 7.01 -68.51 -1.46
CA VAL A 5 5.57 -68.37 -1.78
C VAL A 5 5.33 -67.52 -3.04
N LEU A 6 6.36 -66.99 -3.69
CA LEU A 6 6.23 -66.06 -4.83
C LEU A 6 6.46 -66.68 -6.23
N ILE A 7 6.65 -68.01 -6.35
CA ILE A 7 6.97 -68.65 -7.64
C ILE A 7 5.82 -69.52 -8.21
N VAL A 8 4.67 -69.63 -7.54
CA VAL A 8 3.56 -70.51 -7.99
C VAL A 8 2.42 -69.77 -8.73
N LEU A 9 2.60 -68.49 -9.07
CA LEU A 9 1.51 -67.65 -9.60
C LEU A 9 1.85 -67.00 -10.95
N SER A 10 2.40 -67.75 -11.92
CA SER A 10 2.70 -67.18 -13.24
C SER A 10 2.40 -68.01 -14.50
N LEU A 11 1.81 -69.20 -14.46
CA LEU A 11 1.36 -69.86 -15.70
C LEU A 11 0.24 -70.87 -15.43
N VAL A 12 -0.99 -70.55 -15.83
CA VAL A 12 -1.77 -71.26 -16.86
C VAL A 12 -3.02 -70.41 -17.11
N VAL A 13 -2.85 -69.43 -18.01
CA VAL A 13 -3.93 -68.90 -18.85
C VAL A 13 -3.88 -69.72 -20.13
N THR A 14 -4.84 -70.63 -20.32
CA THR A 14 -5.35 -71.02 -21.66
C THR A 14 -6.55 -71.93 -21.48
N GLN A 15 -7.73 -71.35 -21.68
CA GLN A 15 -9.02 -71.94 -22.13
C GLN A 15 -10.17 -71.32 -21.35
N VAL A 16 -10.74 -70.23 -21.85
CA VAL A 16 -12.18 -70.11 -22.15
C VAL A 16 -12.31 -69.00 -23.21
N VAL A 17 -12.48 -69.41 -24.47
CA VAL A 17 -13.19 -68.60 -25.48
C VAL A 17 -14.29 -69.50 -26.00
N ALA A 18 -15.54 -69.19 -25.62
CA ALA A 18 -16.71 -69.29 -26.48
C ALA A 18 -17.97 -68.87 -25.70
N GLY A 19 -18.63 -67.82 -26.20
CA GLY A 19 -20.08 -67.76 -26.18
C GLY A 19 -20.75 -67.02 -25.03
N PHE A 20 -20.59 -65.69 -24.98
CA PHE A 20 -21.74 -64.84 -24.66
C PHE A 20 -21.92 -63.84 -25.80
N ARG A 21 -23.04 -64.02 -26.52
CA ARG A 21 -23.55 -63.05 -27.48
C ARG A 21 -23.99 -61.81 -26.69
N ASP A 22 -23.56 -60.66 -27.17
CA ASP A 22 -23.95 -59.34 -26.68
C ASP A 22 -25.48 -59.19 -26.65
N ALA A 23 -26.02 -59.03 -25.45
CA ALA A 23 -27.18 -58.19 -25.26
C ALA A 23 -26.65 -56.78 -24.95
N PRO A 24 -27.09 -55.71 -25.65
CA PRO A 24 -26.61 -54.36 -25.39
C PRO A 24 -27.03 -53.95 -23.97
N LEU A 25 -26.09 -53.91 -23.04
CA LEU A 25 -26.34 -53.47 -21.67
C LEU A 25 -26.56 -51.95 -21.67
N MET A 26 -27.65 -51.52 -21.03
CA MET A 26 -27.75 -50.14 -20.54
C MET A 26 -26.52 -49.84 -19.67
N LEU A 27 -26.12 -48.57 -19.56
CA LEU A 27 -25.15 -48.16 -18.53
C LEU A 27 -25.61 -48.72 -17.19
N SER A 28 -24.70 -49.38 -16.45
CA SER A 28 -25.07 -49.96 -15.16
C SER A 28 -25.58 -48.87 -14.21
N ASP A 29 -26.48 -49.22 -13.29
CA ASP A 29 -26.97 -48.26 -12.28
C ASP A 29 -25.83 -47.58 -11.53
N THR A 30 -24.74 -48.32 -11.30
CA THR A 30 -23.51 -47.79 -10.71
C THR A 30 -22.82 -46.73 -11.59
N ALA A 31 -22.78 -46.90 -12.92
CA ALA A 31 -22.22 -45.90 -13.83
C ALA A 31 -23.07 -44.62 -13.86
N TRP A 32 -24.39 -44.77 -13.85
CA TRP A 32 -25.32 -43.64 -13.76
C TRP A 32 -25.19 -42.87 -12.45
N GLN A 33 -25.05 -43.54 -11.30
CA GLN A 33 -24.80 -42.88 -10.02
C GLN A 33 -23.52 -42.01 -10.04
N HIS A 34 -22.46 -42.46 -10.70
CA HIS A 34 -21.23 -41.67 -10.85
C HIS A 34 -21.43 -40.46 -11.78
N ILE A 35 -22.17 -40.62 -12.88
CA ILE A 35 -22.51 -39.52 -13.79
C ILE A 35 -23.38 -38.50 -13.07
N GLU A 36 -24.43 -38.93 -12.37
CA GLU A 36 -25.33 -38.04 -11.62
C GLU A 36 -24.59 -37.26 -10.52
N ALA A 37 -23.71 -37.91 -9.76
CA ALA A 37 -22.88 -37.23 -8.76
C ALA A 37 -22.00 -36.14 -9.39
N ARG A 38 -21.43 -36.40 -10.59
CA ARG A 38 -20.66 -35.41 -11.34
C ARG A 38 -21.53 -34.27 -11.86
N VAL A 39 -22.71 -34.56 -12.40
CA VAL A 39 -23.68 -33.55 -12.86
C VAL A 39 -24.06 -32.64 -11.70
N GLN A 40 -24.43 -33.18 -10.55
CA GLN A 40 -24.80 -32.40 -9.36
C GLN A 40 -23.64 -31.51 -8.88
N LYS A 41 -22.41 -32.04 -8.87
CA LYS A 41 -21.21 -31.28 -8.52
C LYS A 41 -20.94 -30.14 -9.53
N ALA A 42 -21.07 -30.42 -10.82
CA ALA A 42 -20.90 -29.43 -11.89
C ALA A 42 -21.99 -28.35 -11.83
N MET A 43 -23.24 -28.71 -11.57
CA MET A 43 -24.34 -27.75 -11.42
C MET A 43 -24.16 -26.85 -10.21
N HIS A 44 -23.72 -27.42 -9.07
CA HIS A 44 -23.44 -26.64 -7.86
C HIS A 44 -22.27 -25.68 -8.06
N ASN A 45 -21.13 -26.17 -8.56
CA ASN A 45 -19.94 -25.34 -8.75
C ASN A 45 -20.13 -24.31 -9.86
N GLY A 46 -20.76 -24.70 -10.96
CA GLY A 46 -20.96 -23.87 -12.14
C GLY A 46 -22.16 -22.94 -12.07
N GLY A 47 -22.93 -22.95 -10.98
CA GLY A 47 -24.13 -22.13 -10.86
C GLY A 47 -25.14 -22.42 -11.97
N ILE A 48 -25.49 -23.69 -12.18
CA ILE A 48 -26.41 -24.11 -13.23
C ILE A 48 -27.74 -24.50 -12.58
N PRO A 49 -28.81 -23.68 -12.71
CA PRO A 49 -30.09 -23.98 -12.09
C PRO A 49 -30.79 -25.21 -12.64
N GLY A 50 -30.72 -25.43 -13.96
CA GLY A 50 -31.39 -26.52 -14.67
C GLY A 50 -30.57 -27.04 -15.83
N LEU A 51 -30.58 -28.36 -16.01
CA LEU A 51 -29.77 -29.06 -16.99
C LEU A 51 -30.50 -30.30 -17.54
N SER A 52 -30.43 -30.52 -18.84
CA SER A 52 -30.79 -31.78 -19.49
C SER A 52 -29.56 -32.47 -20.05
N LEU A 53 -29.41 -33.75 -19.74
CA LEU A 53 -28.31 -34.61 -20.20
C LEU A 53 -28.87 -35.70 -21.12
N VAL A 54 -28.32 -35.78 -22.32
CA VAL A 54 -28.54 -36.86 -23.28
C VAL A 54 -27.29 -37.70 -23.34
N VAL A 55 -27.41 -39.00 -23.10
CA VAL A 55 -26.31 -39.96 -23.22
C VAL A 55 -26.72 -41.07 -24.16
N MET A 56 -25.90 -41.31 -25.17
CA MET A 56 -25.99 -42.46 -26.06
C MET A 56 -24.77 -43.35 -25.87
N LYS A 57 -25.00 -44.64 -25.66
CA LYS A 57 -23.97 -45.67 -25.64
C LYS A 57 -24.48 -46.91 -26.36
N ASP A 58 -23.65 -47.47 -27.24
CA ASP A 58 -23.94 -48.67 -28.04
C ASP A 58 -25.28 -48.57 -28.80
N GLY A 59 -25.61 -47.36 -29.30
CA GLY A 59 -26.84 -47.06 -30.05
C GLY A 59 -28.10 -46.88 -29.20
N LYS A 60 -28.03 -47.02 -27.87
CA LYS A 60 -29.15 -46.73 -26.96
C LYS A 60 -29.02 -45.34 -26.37
N THR A 61 -30.11 -44.57 -26.38
CA THR A 61 -30.15 -43.21 -25.83
C THR A 61 -30.97 -43.14 -24.55
N GLU A 62 -30.43 -42.46 -23.55
CA GLU A 62 -31.10 -42.12 -22.32
C GLU A 62 -31.04 -40.62 -22.06
N ILE A 63 -32.12 -40.09 -21.49
CA ILE A 63 -32.24 -38.67 -21.10
C ILE A 63 -32.38 -38.63 -19.58
N ARG A 64 -31.64 -37.72 -18.94
CA ARG A 64 -31.78 -37.38 -17.52
C ARG A 64 -31.87 -35.86 -17.38
N ASN A 65 -32.80 -35.40 -16.55
CA ASN A 65 -33.03 -33.98 -16.32
C ASN A 65 -32.76 -33.65 -14.86
N PHE A 66 -32.21 -32.47 -14.62
CA PHE A 66 -31.73 -32.06 -13.30
C PHE A 66 -32.10 -30.60 -13.05
N GLY A 67 -32.44 -30.30 -11.79
CA GLY A 67 -32.73 -28.93 -11.36
C GLY A 67 -34.01 -28.35 -11.95
N TYR A 68 -34.00 -27.03 -12.19
CA TYR A 68 -35.19 -26.23 -12.49
C TYR A 68 -35.04 -25.44 -13.79
N SER A 69 -36.06 -25.53 -14.66
CA SER A 69 -36.21 -24.67 -15.83
C SER A 69 -36.54 -23.24 -15.42
N ASP A 70 -37.23 -23.07 -14.29
CA ASP A 70 -37.40 -21.80 -13.57
C ASP A 70 -37.15 -22.02 -12.08
N LYS A 71 -36.07 -21.43 -11.56
CA LYS A 71 -35.62 -21.51 -10.18
C LYS A 71 -36.56 -20.78 -9.22
N GLU A 72 -37.19 -19.68 -9.63
CA GLU A 72 -38.10 -18.90 -8.78
C GLU A 72 -39.46 -19.59 -8.66
N GLY A 73 -40.03 -20.01 -9.78
CA GLY A 73 -41.27 -20.80 -9.82
C GLY A 73 -41.12 -22.25 -9.39
N ARG A 74 -39.89 -22.74 -9.18
CA ARG A 74 -39.54 -24.15 -8.88
C ARG A 74 -40.08 -25.13 -9.92
N THR A 75 -40.11 -24.74 -11.18
CA THR A 75 -40.54 -25.61 -12.28
C THR A 75 -39.38 -26.55 -12.64
N PRO A 76 -39.53 -27.89 -12.52
CA PRO A 76 -38.44 -28.82 -12.82
C PRO A 76 -38.10 -28.83 -14.31
N VAL A 77 -36.85 -29.18 -14.64
CA VAL A 77 -36.49 -29.50 -16.03
C VAL A 77 -37.08 -30.86 -16.40
N ASP A 78 -37.69 -30.94 -17.59
CA ASP A 78 -38.15 -32.18 -18.22
C ASP A 78 -37.57 -32.33 -19.64
N SER A 79 -37.87 -33.46 -20.30
CA SER A 79 -37.34 -33.75 -21.64
C SER A 79 -37.90 -32.84 -22.75
N THR A 80 -38.94 -32.05 -22.44
CA THR A 80 -39.60 -31.12 -23.37
C THR A 80 -39.21 -29.66 -23.14
N THR A 81 -38.52 -29.37 -22.05
CA THR A 81 -37.99 -28.04 -21.70
C THR A 81 -37.06 -27.54 -22.81
N GLN A 82 -37.30 -26.34 -23.30
CA GLN A 82 -36.52 -25.72 -24.38
C GLN A 82 -35.30 -25.00 -23.82
N PHE A 83 -34.15 -25.24 -24.44
CA PHE A 83 -32.88 -24.57 -24.18
C PHE A 83 -32.34 -23.94 -25.47
N GLU A 84 -31.61 -22.84 -25.35
CA GLU A 84 -30.83 -22.33 -26.47
C GLU A 84 -29.61 -23.23 -26.69
N LEU A 85 -29.44 -23.71 -27.94
CA LEU A 85 -28.30 -24.55 -28.31
C LEU A 85 -27.02 -23.73 -28.55
N ALA A 86 -27.13 -22.40 -28.52
CA ALA A 86 -26.02 -21.49 -28.75
C ALA A 86 -25.25 -21.88 -30.03
N SER A 87 -23.92 -21.85 -30.03
CA SER A 87 -23.12 -22.15 -31.23
C SER A 87 -23.25 -23.58 -31.79
N CYS A 88 -23.85 -24.53 -31.05
CA CYS A 88 -24.21 -25.84 -31.63
C CYS A 88 -25.24 -25.70 -32.78
N SER A 89 -25.90 -24.55 -32.88
CA SER A 89 -26.79 -24.17 -34.00
C SER A 89 -26.11 -24.27 -35.38
N LYS A 90 -24.79 -24.04 -35.43
CA LYS A 90 -24.01 -24.04 -36.68
C LYS A 90 -24.10 -25.37 -37.43
N ALA A 91 -24.12 -26.49 -36.70
CA ALA A 91 -24.23 -27.82 -37.31
C ALA A 91 -25.55 -28.00 -38.08
N PHE A 92 -26.64 -27.43 -37.57
CA PHE A 92 -27.94 -27.45 -38.26
C PHE A 92 -27.91 -26.54 -39.49
N THR A 93 -27.42 -25.30 -39.35
CA THR A 93 -27.27 -24.36 -40.47
C THR A 93 -26.43 -24.93 -41.60
N ALA A 94 -25.33 -25.61 -41.26
CA ALA A 94 -24.48 -26.27 -42.25
C ALA A 94 -25.20 -27.42 -42.96
N LEU A 95 -26.02 -28.19 -42.24
CA LEU A 95 -26.85 -29.23 -42.86
C LEU A 95 -27.90 -28.63 -43.81
N GLY A 96 -28.48 -27.48 -43.46
CA GLY A 96 -29.37 -26.71 -44.35
C GLY A 96 -28.66 -26.26 -45.64
N LEU A 97 -27.41 -25.83 -45.55
CA LEU A 97 -26.58 -25.49 -46.72
C LEU A 97 -26.30 -26.72 -47.59
N LEU A 98 -25.90 -27.85 -46.98
CA LEU A 98 -25.64 -29.11 -47.68
C LEU A 98 -26.89 -29.64 -48.40
N ARG A 99 -28.08 -29.38 -47.86
CA ARG A 99 -29.36 -29.69 -48.53
C ARG A 99 -29.50 -28.92 -49.85
N LEU A 100 -29.26 -27.60 -49.83
CA LEU A 100 -29.29 -26.77 -51.05
C LEU A 100 -28.21 -27.18 -52.05
N GLU A 101 -27.04 -27.61 -51.58
CA GLU A 101 -25.95 -28.09 -52.44
C GLU A 101 -26.34 -29.40 -53.13
N ALA A 102 -26.95 -30.34 -52.40
CA ALA A 102 -27.48 -31.59 -52.97
C ALA A 102 -28.57 -31.34 -54.02
N GLU A 103 -29.37 -30.28 -53.83
CA GLU A 103 -30.34 -29.78 -54.81
C GLU A 103 -29.70 -28.97 -55.96
N LYS A 104 -28.37 -28.84 -55.99
CA LYS A 104 -27.58 -28.05 -56.95
C LYS A 104 -27.97 -26.56 -57.00
N LYS A 105 -28.55 -26.04 -55.92
CA LYS A 105 -28.93 -24.63 -55.77
C LYS A 105 -27.77 -23.77 -55.28
N VAL A 106 -26.81 -24.37 -54.58
CA VAL A 106 -25.55 -23.74 -54.17
C VAL A 106 -24.37 -24.64 -54.51
N ASP A 107 -23.21 -24.01 -54.66
CA ASP A 107 -21.90 -24.63 -54.82
C ASP A 107 -20.99 -24.12 -53.69
N LEU A 108 -20.37 -25.02 -52.94
CA LEU A 108 -19.51 -24.68 -51.82
C LEU A 108 -18.24 -23.93 -52.25
N ASP A 109 -17.77 -24.16 -53.48
CA ASP A 109 -16.57 -23.51 -54.01
C ASP A 109 -16.87 -22.17 -54.70
N ALA A 110 -18.16 -21.84 -54.88
CA ALA A 110 -18.59 -20.54 -55.39
C ALA A 110 -18.31 -19.40 -54.40
N PRO A 111 -17.97 -18.19 -54.89
CA PRO A 111 -17.82 -17.02 -54.06
C PRO A 111 -19.18 -16.58 -53.50
N VAL A 112 -19.20 -16.05 -52.27
CA VAL A 112 -20.41 -15.51 -51.62
C VAL A 112 -21.09 -14.45 -52.50
N SER A 113 -20.31 -13.65 -53.23
CA SER A 113 -20.80 -12.61 -54.14
C SER A 113 -21.67 -13.13 -55.29
N GLN A 114 -21.60 -14.43 -55.62
CA GLN A 114 -22.50 -15.06 -56.59
C GLN A 114 -23.95 -15.06 -56.09
N TYR A 115 -24.16 -15.23 -54.78
CA TYR A 115 -25.49 -15.27 -54.16
C TYR A 115 -25.88 -13.91 -53.56
N LEU A 116 -24.90 -13.14 -53.10
CA LEU A 116 -25.06 -11.81 -52.54
C LEU A 116 -24.20 -10.80 -53.33
N PRO A 117 -24.66 -10.26 -54.48
CA PRO A 117 -23.84 -9.45 -55.39
C PRO A 117 -23.18 -8.20 -54.77
N TRP A 118 -23.73 -7.71 -53.67
CA TRP A 118 -23.22 -6.55 -52.93
C TRP A 118 -22.14 -6.91 -51.88
N PHE A 119 -21.88 -8.20 -51.65
CA PHE A 119 -20.92 -8.69 -50.66
C PHE A 119 -19.49 -8.60 -51.21
N VAL A 120 -18.69 -7.73 -50.60
CA VAL A 120 -17.28 -7.48 -50.98
C VAL A 120 -16.46 -7.34 -49.70
N THR A 121 -15.29 -7.98 -49.65
CA THR A 121 -14.32 -7.87 -48.56
C THR A 121 -12.92 -7.55 -49.10
N PHE A 122 -12.04 -7.07 -48.23
CA PHE A 122 -10.70 -6.63 -48.61
C PHE A 122 -9.63 -7.34 -47.78
N TYR A 123 -8.48 -7.64 -48.38
CA TYR A 123 -7.27 -8.03 -47.67
C TYR A 123 -6.10 -7.24 -48.25
N ASN A 124 -5.30 -6.59 -47.41
CA ASN A 124 -4.23 -5.67 -47.85
C ASN A 124 -4.72 -4.61 -48.87
N LYS A 125 -5.91 -4.04 -48.63
CA LYS A 125 -6.58 -3.05 -49.49
C LYS A 125 -6.94 -3.56 -50.90
N GLN A 126 -6.82 -4.86 -51.17
CA GLN A 126 -7.24 -5.49 -52.42
C GLN A 126 -8.56 -6.24 -52.21
N PRO A 127 -9.50 -6.17 -53.17
CA PRO A 127 -10.74 -6.93 -53.08
C PRO A 127 -10.42 -8.42 -53.14
N VAL A 128 -11.00 -9.19 -52.23
CA VAL A 128 -10.86 -10.64 -52.19
C VAL A 128 -12.25 -11.27 -52.08
N GLN A 129 -12.39 -12.48 -52.64
CA GLN A 129 -13.62 -13.24 -52.58
C GLN A 129 -13.50 -14.32 -51.51
N ILE A 130 -14.59 -14.53 -50.77
CA ILE A 130 -14.73 -15.61 -49.80
C ILE A 130 -15.66 -16.65 -50.42
N THR A 131 -15.32 -17.94 -50.35
CA THR A 131 -16.20 -19.03 -50.80
C THR A 131 -17.09 -19.54 -49.67
N LEU A 132 -18.19 -20.22 -50.00
CA LEU A 132 -19.05 -20.83 -48.97
C LEU A 132 -18.30 -21.90 -48.15
N ARG A 133 -17.39 -22.65 -48.79
CA ARG A 133 -16.47 -23.61 -48.14
C ARG A 133 -15.62 -22.94 -47.07
N GLN A 134 -15.08 -21.77 -47.35
CA GLN A 134 -14.26 -21.03 -46.38
C GLN A 134 -15.09 -20.52 -45.19
N LEU A 135 -16.37 -20.19 -45.40
CA LEU A 135 -17.27 -19.80 -44.32
C LEU A 135 -17.57 -20.99 -43.39
N VAL A 136 -17.95 -22.16 -43.93
CA VAL A 136 -18.31 -23.34 -43.11
C VAL A 136 -17.14 -23.85 -42.28
N HIS A 137 -15.90 -23.70 -42.77
CA HIS A 137 -14.67 -24.16 -42.10
C HIS A 137 -13.94 -23.09 -41.29
N HIS A 138 -14.49 -21.89 -41.14
CA HIS A 138 -13.83 -20.77 -40.45
C HIS A 138 -12.44 -20.39 -41.02
N THR A 139 -12.29 -20.49 -42.34
CA THR A 139 -11.07 -20.08 -43.06
C THR A 139 -11.29 -18.83 -43.92
N SER A 140 -12.38 -18.10 -43.69
CA SER A 140 -12.77 -16.90 -44.44
C SER A 140 -11.87 -15.68 -44.20
N GLY A 141 -11.15 -15.62 -43.09
CA GLY A 141 -10.42 -14.43 -42.63
C GLY A 141 -11.31 -13.35 -42.00
N ILE A 142 -12.61 -13.60 -41.84
CA ILE A 142 -13.51 -12.70 -41.09
C ILE A 142 -13.09 -12.75 -39.62
N PRO A 143 -12.76 -11.60 -39.00
CA PRO A 143 -12.29 -11.59 -37.62
C PRO A 143 -13.37 -11.97 -36.61
N TRP A 144 -12.97 -12.61 -35.52
CA TRP A 144 -13.91 -13.05 -34.47
C TRP A 144 -14.68 -11.88 -33.80
N HIS A 145 -14.04 -10.70 -33.66
CA HIS A 145 -14.62 -9.52 -33.02
C HIS A 145 -15.82 -8.92 -33.78
N THR A 146 -16.09 -9.39 -35.01
CA THR A 146 -17.30 -9.03 -35.78
C THR A 146 -18.60 -9.39 -35.07
N LEU A 147 -18.56 -10.27 -34.05
CA LEU A 147 -19.67 -10.51 -33.13
C LEU A 147 -20.22 -9.21 -32.52
N SER A 148 -19.36 -8.25 -32.18
CA SER A 148 -19.74 -6.96 -31.58
C SER A 148 -20.46 -6.01 -32.57
N MET A 149 -20.42 -6.33 -33.87
CA MET A 149 -21.08 -5.56 -34.93
C MET A 149 -22.53 -6.01 -35.16
N ILE A 150 -22.93 -7.16 -34.62
CA ILE A 150 -24.29 -7.69 -34.77
C ILE A 150 -25.23 -6.84 -33.90
N PRO A 151 -26.19 -6.11 -34.51
CA PRO A 151 -27.11 -5.29 -33.74
C PRO A 151 -28.09 -6.15 -32.94
N ALA A 152 -28.47 -5.66 -31.77
CA ALA A 152 -29.67 -6.13 -31.09
C ALA A 152 -30.89 -5.69 -31.91
N ASP A 153 -31.46 -6.62 -32.65
CA ASP A 153 -32.62 -6.41 -33.51
C ASP A 153 -33.45 -7.70 -33.64
N ALA A 154 -34.77 -7.54 -33.52
CA ALA A 154 -35.75 -8.62 -33.69
C ALA A 154 -36.47 -8.55 -35.05
N SER A 155 -36.20 -7.52 -35.85
CA SER A 155 -36.86 -7.29 -37.14
C SER A 155 -36.57 -8.41 -38.14
N PRO A 156 -37.49 -8.69 -39.09
CA PRO A 156 -37.25 -9.67 -40.15
C PRO A 156 -36.00 -9.37 -40.99
N ALA A 157 -35.58 -8.11 -41.09
CA ALA A 157 -34.41 -7.69 -41.85
C ALA A 157 -33.08 -7.84 -41.07
N ALA A 158 -33.13 -8.21 -39.78
CA ALA A 158 -31.97 -8.21 -38.89
C ALA A 158 -30.79 -9.06 -39.40
N LEU A 159 -31.05 -10.20 -40.05
CA LEU A 159 -30.01 -11.05 -40.64
C LEU A 159 -29.31 -10.36 -41.81
N ALA A 160 -30.09 -9.81 -42.75
CA ALA A 160 -29.54 -9.05 -43.86
C ALA A 160 -28.76 -7.82 -43.37
N ASP A 161 -29.26 -7.12 -42.35
CA ASP A 161 -28.62 -5.91 -41.82
C ASP A 161 -27.36 -6.22 -41.01
N ALA A 162 -27.32 -7.33 -40.27
CA ALA A 162 -26.10 -7.82 -39.62
C ALA A 162 -25.00 -8.13 -40.64
N VAL A 163 -25.30 -8.88 -41.69
CA VAL A 163 -24.31 -9.21 -42.74
C VAL A 163 -23.87 -7.96 -43.51
N LYS A 164 -24.75 -6.98 -43.74
CA LYS A 164 -24.35 -5.70 -44.35
C LYS A 164 -23.34 -4.92 -43.50
N LYS A 165 -23.25 -5.13 -42.18
CA LYS A 165 -22.24 -4.45 -41.33
C LYS A 165 -20.81 -4.82 -41.70
N ILE A 166 -20.59 -6.02 -42.25
CA ILE A 166 -19.27 -6.47 -42.70
C ILE A 166 -19.02 -6.20 -44.19
N LYS A 167 -19.91 -5.45 -44.85
CA LYS A 167 -19.67 -4.98 -46.22
C LYS A 167 -18.43 -4.10 -46.26
N GLY A 168 -17.45 -4.47 -47.08
CA GLY A 168 -16.18 -3.76 -47.19
C GLY A 168 -15.23 -3.99 -46.02
N LEU A 169 -15.47 -5.00 -45.18
CA LEU A 169 -14.61 -5.37 -44.08
C LEU A 169 -13.20 -5.74 -44.57
N THR A 170 -12.18 -5.28 -43.85
CA THR A 170 -10.81 -5.76 -44.04
C THR A 170 -10.60 -7.03 -43.22
N LEU A 171 -10.24 -8.12 -43.89
CA LEU A 171 -10.03 -9.44 -43.30
C LEU A 171 -8.73 -9.49 -42.49
N ALA A 172 -8.72 -10.27 -41.41
CA ALA A 172 -7.53 -10.49 -40.58
C ALA A 172 -6.48 -11.37 -41.28
N ALA A 173 -6.92 -12.23 -42.20
CA ALA A 173 -6.07 -13.10 -43.00
C ALA A 173 -6.62 -13.24 -44.42
N ARG A 174 -5.78 -13.69 -45.34
CA ARG A 174 -6.23 -14.05 -46.69
C ARG A 174 -7.16 -15.27 -46.60
N PRO A 175 -8.32 -15.28 -47.29
CA PRO A 175 -9.23 -16.44 -47.26
C PRO A 175 -8.51 -17.75 -47.66
N GLY A 176 -8.76 -18.83 -46.92
CA GLY A 176 -8.17 -20.15 -47.10
C GLY A 176 -6.75 -20.32 -46.54
N THR A 177 -6.17 -19.32 -45.84
CA THR A 177 -4.77 -19.41 -45.37
C THR A 177 -4.61 -19.61 -43.87
N ARG A 178 -5.66 -19.36 -43.08
CA ARG A 178 -5.63 -19.45 -41.62
C ARG A 178 -7.03 -19.75 -41.08
N TYR A 179 -7.10 -20.57 -40.04
CA TYR A 179 -8.30 -20.78 -39.24
C TYR A 179 -8.52 -19.60 -38.27
N GLU A 180 -9.73 -19.04 -38.28
CA GLU A 180 -10.18 -18.03 -37.32
C GLU A 180 -11.70 -18.15 -37.12
N TYR A 181 -12.11 -18.57 -35.92
CA TYR A 181 -13.52 -18.79 -35.58
C TYR A 181 -14.29 -17.46 -35.49
N ALA A 182 -15.36 -17.34 -36.27
CA ALA A 182 -16.22 -16.14 -36.29
C ALA A 182 -17.68 -16.52 -36.55
N SER A 183 -18.59 -16.16 -35.63
CA SER A 183 -20.04 -16.44 -35.77
C SER A 183 -20.62 -15.83 -37.05
N MET A 184 -20.13 -14.65 -37.44
CA MET A 184 -20.51 -13.95 -38.67
C MET A 184 -20.36 -14.81 -39.93
N ASN A 185 -19.49 -15.82 -39.94
CA ASN A 185 -19.41 -16.75 -41.08
C ASN A 185 -20.73 -17.47 -41.31
N TYR A 186 -21.37 -17.94 -40.24
CA TYR A 186 -22.62 -18.68 -40.30
C TYR A 186 -23.81 -17.76 -40.53
N ASP A 187 -23.74 -16.50 -40.11
CA ASP A 187 -24.77 -15.51 -40.42
C ASP A 187 -24.79 -15.17 -41.92
N VAL A 188 -23.61 -15.05 -42.55
CA VAL A 188 -23.49 -14.95 -44.01
C VAL A 188 -24.11 -16.17 -44.69
N LEU A 189 -23.80 -17.38 -44.21
CA LEU A 189 -24.39 -18.61 -44.75
C LEU A 189 -25.91 -18.65 -44.60
N GLY A 190 -26.44 -18.24 -43.46
CA GLY A 190 -27.88 -18.13 -43.24
C GLY A 190 -28.55 -17.17 -44.21
N LEU A 191 -27.92 -16.03 -44.50
CA LEU A 191 -28.44 -15.08 -45.48
C LEU A 191 -28.37 -15.62 -46.92
N VAL A 192 -27.32 -16.38 -47.27
CA VAL A 192 -27.24 -17.11 -48.55
C VAL A 192 -28.39 -18.11 -48.66
N ILE A 193 -28.64 -18.90 -47.61
CA ILE A 193 -29.75 -19.85 -47.54
C ILE A 193 -31.09 -19.12 -47.75
N GLU A 194 -31.35 -18.05 -47.01
CA GLU A 194 -32.59 -17.24 -47.13
C GLU A 194 -32.78 -16.68 -48.54
N THR A 195 -31.70 -16.18 -49.15
CA THR A 195 -31.71 -15.59 -50.50
C THR A 195 -31.98 -16.65 -51.58
N VAL A 196 -31.33 -17.81 -51.49
CA VAL A 196 -31.44 -18.89 -52.48
C VAL A 196 -32.76 -19.64 -52.34
N ALA A 197 -33.20 -19.90 -51.10
CA ALA A 197 -34.47 -20.55 -50.82
C ALA A 197 -35.69 -19.64 -51.06
N ARG A 198 -35.48 -18.31 -51.09
CA ARG A 198 -36.55 -17.29 -51.18
C ARG A 198 -37.58 -17.42 -50.06
N LYS A 199 -37.13 -17.79 -48.87
CA LYS A 199 -37.92 -17.98 -47.66
C LYS A 199 -37.12 -17.49 -46.46
N PRO A 200 -37.76 -16.95 -45.40
CA PRO A 200 -37.08 -16.62 -44.16
C PRO A 200 -36.27 -17.80 -43.65
N PHE A 201 -35.05 -17.53 -43.14
CA PHE A 201 -34.14 -18.58 -42.68
C PHE A 201 -34.80 -19.54 -41.67
N ASP A 202 -35.61 -19.02 -40.75
CA ASP A 202 -36.34 -19.79 -39.74
C ASP A 202 -37.38 -20.76 -40.35
N GLU A 203 -38.10 -20.32 -41.39
CA GLU A 203 -39.06 -21.17 -42.12
C GLU A 203 -38.34 -22.27 -42.91
N PHE A 204 -37.27 -21.90 -43.63
CA PHE A 204 -36.47 -22.86 -44.39
C PHE A 204 -35.89 -23.96 -43.49
N MET A 205 -35.27 -23.59 -42.37
CA MET A 205 -34.69 -24.56 -41.44
C MET A 205 -35.74 -25.51 -40.87
N ARG A 206 -36.94 -25.00 -40.57
CA ARG A 206 -38.05 -25.82 -40.09
C ARG A 206 -38.48 -26.87 -41.14
N GLU A 207 -38.70 -26.45 -42.37
CA GLU A 207 -39.22 -27.34 -43.43
C GLU A 207 -38.16 -28.29 -44.01
N ALA A 208 -36.94 -27.81 -44.22
CA ALA A 208 -35.90 -28.53 -44.94
C ALA A 208 -34.98 -29.36 -44.04
N VAL A 209 -34.90 -29.02 -42.74
CA VAL A 209 -33.99 -29.67 -41.79
C VAL A 209 -34.74 -30.29 -40.60
N PHE A 210 -35.53 -29.51 -39.86
CA PHE A 210 -36.09 -29.99 -38.58
C PHE A 210 -37.21 -31.02 -38.77
N LEU A 211 -38.25 -30.71 -39.56
CA LEU A 211 -39.37 -31.63 -39.78
C LEU A 211 -38.95 -32.96 -40.44
N PRO A 212 -38.10 -32.98 -41.48
CA PRO A 212 -37.64 -34.23 -42.10
C PRO A 212 -36.83 -35.14 -41.16
N LEU A 213 -36.16 -34.56 -40.16
CA LEU A 213 -35.41 -35.31 -39.14
C LEU A 213 -36.25 -35.68 -37.92
N GLY A 214 -37.55 -35.31 -37.91
CA GLY A 214 -38.46 -35.54 -36.79
C GLY A 214 -38.18 -34.65 -35.57
N LEU A 215 -37.54 -33.50 -35.77
CA LEU A 215 -37.21 -32.53 -34.72
C LEU A 215 -38.35 -31.49 -34.59
N THR A 216 -39.51 -31.94 -34.11
CA THR A 216 -40.77 -31.17 -34.11
C THR A 216 -40.83 -30.05 -33.09
N HIS A 217 -39.93 -30.05 -32.11
CA HIS A 217 -39.80 -29.04 -31.05
C HIS A 217 -38.55 -28.18 -31.24
N THR A 218 -37.69 -28.44 -32.22
CA THR A 218 -36.56 -27.56 -32.55
C THR A 218 -37.03 -26.36 -33.38
N THR A 219 -36.66 -25.14 -32.98
CA THR A 219 -37.00 -23.88 -33.67
C THR A 219 -35.79 -22.97 -33.86
N VAL A 220 -35.87 -22.05 -34.83
CA VAL A 220 -34.92 -20.94 -34.94
C VAL A 220 -35.48 -19.75 -34.16
N GLY A 221 -34.82 -19.36 -33.09
CA GLY A 221 -35.33 -18.40 -32.12
C GLY A 221 -36.51 -18.92 -31.30
N PRO A 222 -37.11 -18.06 -30.46
CA PRO A 222 -38.21 -18.44 -29.59
C PRO A 222 -39.44 -18.87 -30.39
N ALA A 223 -39.98 -20.04 -30.06
CA ALA A 223 -41.18 -20.58 -30.69
C ALA A 223 -42.42 -19.70 -30.41
N PRO A 224 -43.16 -19.23 -31.43
CA PRO A 224 -44.36 -18.43 -31.22
C PRO A 224 -45.42 -19.20 -30.41
N GLY A 225 -45.79 -18.69 -29.22
CA GLY A 225 -46.91 -19.20 -28.43
C GLY A 225 -46.64 -20.43 -27.55
N GLN A 226 -45.39 -20.89 -27.40
CA GLN A 226 -45.04 -21.95 -26.44
C GLN A 226 -44.26 -21.39 -25.24
N ASN A 227 -44.76 -21.64 -24.02
CA ASN A 227 -44.18 -21.14 -22.77
C ASN A 227 -43.21 -22.18 -22.13
N THR A 228 -42.55 -22.99 -22.93
CA THR A 228 -41.73 -24.15 -22.48
C THR A 228 -40.23 -23.86 -22.43
N LYS A 229 -39.80 -22.63 -22.76
CA LYS A 229 -38.40 -22.19 -22.66
C LYS A 229 -37.99 -22.01 -21.21
N ALA A 230 -36.85 -22.60 -20.86
CA ALA A 230 -36.25 -22.37 -19.55
C ALA A 230 -35.92 -20.88 -19.36
N THR A 231 -35.96 -20.41 -18.12
CA THR A 231 -35.42 -19.10 -17.76
C THR A 231 -33.90 -19.21 -17.83
N GLY A 232 -33.26 -18.34 -18.62
CA GLY A 232 -31.81 -18.26 -18.67
C GLY A 232 -31.25 -17.46 -17.50
N TYR A 233 -30.10 -17.85 -16.99
CA TYR A 233 -29.47 -17.25 -15.82
C TYR A 233 -28.07 -16.71 -16.10
N LYS A 234 -27.74 -15.64 -15.39
CA LYS A 234 -26.46 -14.94 -15.48
C LYS A 234 -25.83 -14.78 -14.10
N ALA A 235 -24.54 -15.04 -14.01
CA ALA A 235 -23.79 -14.90 -12.77
C ALA A 235 -23.73 -13.44 -12.27
N GLY A 236 -23.73 -13.29 -10.95
CA GLY A 236 -23.59 -12.03 -10.24
C GLY A 236 -23.40 -12.28 -8.75
N PHE A 237 -22.39 -11.65 -8.14
CA PHE A 237 -22.23 -11.62 -6.67
C PHE A 237 -22.24 -13.02 -6.01
N PHE A 238 -21.55 -13.99 -6.62
CA PHE A 238 -21.49 -15.40 -6.22
C PHE A 238 -22.81 -16.17 -6.35
N GLN A 239 -23.78 -15.64 -7.10
CA GLN A 239 -25.11 -16.24 -7.32
C GLN A 239 -25.55 -16.09 -8.79
N GLU A 240 -26.64 -16.77 -9.14
CA GLU A 240 -27.25 -16.68 -10.47
C GLU A 240 -28.54 -15.86 -10.43
N PHE A 241 -28.68 -14.91 -11.35
CA PHE A 241 -29.86 -14.07 -11.51
C PHE A 241 -30.55 -14.35 -12.85
N PRO A 242 -31.90 -14.40 -12.89
CA PRO A 242 -32.63 -14.46 -14.15
C PRO A 242 -32.16 -13.36 -15.11
N TYR A 243 -31.93 -13.71 -16.38
CA TYR A 243 -31.47 -12.77 -17.38
C TYR A 243 -32.06 -13.06 -18.75
N SER A 244 -32.64 -12.03 -19.35
CA SER A 244 -33.13 -12.03 -20.72
C SER A 244 -32.27 -11.08 -21.56
N PRO A 245 -31.31 -11.61 -22.35
CA PRO A 245 -30.49 -10.78 -23.22
C PRO A 245 -31.35 -10.14 -24.33
N PRO A 246 -30.87 -9.06 -24.97
CA PRO A 246 -31.49 -8.52 -26.17
C PRO A 246 -31.61 -9.60 -27.27
N VAL A 247 -32.60 -9.45 -28.15
CA VAL A 247 -32.77 -10.37 -29.28
C VAL A 247 -31.75 -10.05 -30.37
N PHE A 248 -30.98 -11.04 -30.80
CA PHE A 248 -30.01 -10.93 -31.89
C PHE A 248 -30.45 -11.78 -33.08
N ARG A 249 -31.55 -11.40 -33.75
CA ARG A 249 -32.10 -12.17 -34.88
C ARG A 249 -31.10 -12.33 -36.03
N GLY A 250 -30.19 -11.37 -36.18
CA GLY A 250 -29.12 -11.48 -37.16
C GLY A 250 -28.06 -12.55 -36.89
N ASN A 251 -28.00 -13.11 -35.67
CA ASN A 251 -27.09 -14.19 -35.28
C ASN A 251 -27.81 -15.55 -35.15
N TYR A 252 -29.07 -15.65 -35.58
CA TYR A 252 -29.84 -16.89 -35.49
C TYR A 252 -29.18 -18.10 -36.17
N PRO A 253 -28.61 -17.97 -37.39
CA PRO A 253 -27.92 -19.08 -38.04
C PRO A 253 -26.70 -19.60 -37.26
N ALA A 254 -26.01 -18.70 -36.54
CA ALA A 254 -24.81 -19.05 -35.80
C ALA A 254 -25.08 -19.50 -34.37
N GLY A 255 -26.19 -19.12 -33.74
CA GLY A 255 -26.28 -19.18 -32.28
C GLY A 255 -27.65 -19.28 -31.60
N TYR A 256 -28.79 -19.25 -32.31
CA TYR A 256 -30.09 -19.19 -31.62
C TYR A 256 -31.09 -20.23 -32.13
N ILE A 257 -30.65 -21.44 -32.43
CA ILE A 257 -31.55 -22.58 -32.48
C ILE A 257 -31.91 -22.97 -31.04
N GLU A 258 -33.20 -23.17 -30.80
CA GLU A 258 -33.75 -23.63 -29.53
C GLU A 258 -34.24 -25.07 -29.69
N SER A 259 -33.95 -25.93 -28.72
CA SER A 259 -34.40 -27.33 -28.75
C SER A 259 -34.51 -27.90 -27.35
N ASN A 260 -35.23 -29.01 -27.24
CA ASN A 260 -35.32 -29.82 -26.03
C ASN A 260 -34.45 -31.09 -26.12
N ALA A 261 -34.33 -31.79 -24.99
CA ALA A 261 -33.51 -33.00 -24.88
C ALA A 261 -34.01 -34.14 -25.77
N ALA A 262 -35.33 -34.26 -25.96
CA ALA A 262 -35.93 -35.32 -26.78
C ALA A 262 -35.56 -35.19 -28.27
N ASP A 263 -35.58 -33.98 -28.80
CA ASP A 263 -35.18 -33.68 -30.17
C ASP A 263 -33.67 -33.75 -30.34
N VAL A 264 -32.89 -33.24 -29.36
CA VAL A 264 -31.43 -33.37 -29.37
C VAL A 264 -31.00 -34.84 -29.31
N ALA A 265 -31.68 -35.69 -28.55
CA ALA A 265 -31.45 -37.14 -28.57
C ALA A 265 -31.59 -37.73 -29.97
N ARG A 266 -32.65 -37.38 -30.70
CA ARG A 266 -32.83 -37.81 -32.10
C ARG A 266 -31.76 -37.25 -33.02
N TRP A 267 -31.40 -35.99 -32.86
CA TRP A 267 -30.30 -35.36 -33.59
C TRP A 267 -28.98 -36.11 -33.39
N MET A 268 -28.61 -36.43 -32.15
CA MET A 268 -27.38 -37.18 -31.85
C MET A 268 -27.43 -38.61 -32.43
N THR A 269 -28.59 -39.28 -32.41
CA THR A 269 -28.78 -40.57 -33.10
C THR A 269 -28.48 -40.45 -34.58
N TRP A 270 -29.00 -39.41 -35.25
CA TRP A 270 -28.73 -39.20 -36.67
C TRP A 270 -27.26 -38.89 -36.95
N GLN A 271 -26.57 -38.17 -36.07
CA GLN A 271 -25.13 -37.92 -36.20
C GLN A 271 -24.28 -39.19 -36.04
N VAL A 272 -24.75 -40.17 -35.26
CA VAL A 272 -24.00 -41.41 -34.98
C VAL A 272 -24.33 -42.53 -35.97
N GLU A 273 -25.60 -42.77 -36.22
CA GLU A 273 -26.09 -43.89 -37.04
C GLU A 273 -26.41 -43.48 -38.49
N GLY A 274 -26.51 -42.17 -38.72
CA GLY A 274 -26.90 -41.55 -39.99
C GLY A 274 -28.41 -41.38 -40.12
N GLY A 275 -28.82 -40.25 -40.70
CA GLY A 275 -30.22 -39.79 -40.74
C GLY A 275 -31.15 -40.60 -41.64
N PRO A 276 -32.48 -40.36 -41.54
CA PRO A 276 -33.47 -41.01 -42.40
C PRO A 276 -33.32 -40.57 -43.88
N MET A 277 -33.40 -41.51 -44.81
CA MET A 277 -33.34 -41.31 -46.28
C MET A 277 -32.05 -40.62 -46.79
N ASP A 278 -32.13 -39.80 -47.86
CA ASP A 278 -31.02 -39.04 -48.49
C ASP A 278 -30.19 -38.19 -47.50
N GLY A 279 -30.66 -38.03 -46.25
CA GLY A 279 -29.95 -37.36 -45.15
C GLY A 279 -28.69 -38.09 -44.67
N HIS A 280 -28.58 -39.41 -44.85
CA HIS A 280 -27.39 -40.17 -44.41
C HIS A 280 -26.10 -39.65 -45.09
N ALA A 281 -26.14 -39.45 -46.41
CA ALA A 281 -24.99 -38.95 -47.17
C ALA A 281 -24.61 -37.51 -46.77
N LEU A 282 -25.61 -36.67 -46.47
CA LEU A 282 -25.39 -35.29 -46.03
C LEU A 282 -24.78 -35.22 -44.64
N ILE A 283 -25.21 -36.08 -43.72
CA ILE A 283 -24.63 -36.17 -42.37
C ILE A 283 -23.17 -36.62 -42.45
N LEU A 284 -22.86 -37.67 -43.21
CA LEU A 284 -21.46 -38.09 -43.41
C LEU A 284 -20.61 -37.00 -44.05
N LYS A 285 -21.18 -36.23 -44.99
CA LYS A 285 -20.50 -35.07 -45.57
C LYS A 285 -20.26 -33.97 -44.53
N SER A 286 -21.19 -33.76 -43.60
CA SER A 286 -21.05 -32.77 -42.53
C SER A 286 -19.90 -33.06 -41.56
N HIS A 287 -19.44 -34.31 -41.50
CA HIS A 287 -18.31 -34.74 -40.67
C HIS A 287 -16.94 -34.55 -41.34
N GLN A 288 -16.88 -34.11 -42.60
CA GLN A 288 -15.62 -33.93 -43.30
C GLN A 288 -14.96 -32.60 -42.89
N PRO A 289 -13.79 -32.62 -42.19
CA PRO A 289 -13.07 -31.40 -41.86
C PRO A 289 -12.33 -30.84 -43.07
N ASP A 290 -11.96 -29.55 -43.01
CA ASP A 290 -10.99 -28.98 -43.92
C ASP A 290 -9.58 -29.48 -43.57
N LEU A 291 -8.94 -30.20 -44.51
CA LEU A 291 -7.57 -30.72 -44.37
C LEU A 291 -6.53 -29.86 -45.10
N SER A 292 -6.95 -28.74 -45.71
CA SER A 292 -6.05 -27.84 -46.43
C SER A 292 -5.16 -27.01 -45.50
N LEU A 293 -5.53 -26.91 -44.21
CA LEU A 293 -4.78 -26.22 -43.17
C LEU A 293 -4.39 -27.18 -42.05
N PRO A 294 -3.26 -26.91 -41.35
CA PRO A 294 -2.94 -27.65 -40.13
C PRO A 294 -4.01 -27.40 -39.05
N PRO A 295 -4.15 -28.32 -38.06
CA PRO A 295 -5.00 -28.09 -36.90
C PRO A 295 -4.68 -26.77 -36.21
N ASP A 296 -5.70 -26.18 -35.59
CA ASP A 296 -5.55 -24.96 -34.78
C ASP A 296 -4.42 -25.11 -33.75
N ARG A 297 -3.59 -24.07 -33.59
CA ARG A 297 -2.38 -24.15 -32.76
C ARG A 297 -2.69 -24.31 -31.28
N ASP A 298 -3.82 -23.76 -30.82
CA ASP A 298 -4.15 -23.68 -29.40
C ASP A 298 -4.88 -24.94 -28.93
N ASN A 299 -5.80 -25.47 -29.75
CA ASN A 299 -6.63 -26.63 -29.38
C ASN A 299 -6.33 -27.91 -30.16
N LEU A 300 -5.39 -27.88 -31.12
CA LEU A 300 -5.04 -29.00 -32.01
C LEU A 300 -6.27 -29.63 -32.69
N THR A 301 -7.25 -28.80 -33.05
CA THR A 301 -8.54 -29.24 -33.62
C THR A 301 -8.69 -28.78 -35.06
N LEU A 302 -9.42 -29.57 -35.84
CA LEU A 302 -9.89 -29.19 -37.18
C LEU A 302 -11.35 -28.77 -37.08
N TYR A 303 -11.90 -28.17 -38.13
CA TYR A 303 -13.30 -27.75 -38.16
C TYR A 303 -14.02 -28.33 -39.39
N ALA A 304 -15.17 -28.95 -39.15
CA ALA A 304 -16.11 -29.45 -40.15
C ALA A 304 -17.39 -28.60 -40.12
N PHE A 305 -18.45 -29.03 -40.79
CA PHE A 305 -19.72 -28.32 -40.97
C PHE A 305 -20.48 -28.10 -39.65
N GLY A 306 -19.98 -27.20 -38.81
CA GLY A 306 -20.50 -26.90 -37.47
C GLY A 306 -19.93 -27.76 -36.35
N TRP A 307 -18.86 -28.52 -36.59
CA TRP A 307 -18.25 -29.43 -35.61
C TRP A 307 -16.74 -29.19 -35.49
N ASN A 308 -16.24 -29.06 -34.26
CA ASN A 308 -14.82 -29.24 -33.99
C ASN A 308 -14.49 -30.73 -34.12
N VAL A 309 -13.34 -31.03 -34.70
CA VAL A 309 -12.88 -32.40 -34.99
C VAL A 309 -11.54 -32.62 -34.33
N SER A 310 -11.47 -33.61 -33.44
CA SER A 310 -10.21 -34.00 -32.80
C SER A 310 -9.44 -34.98 -33.71
N PRO A 311 -8.23 -34.64 -34.17
CA PRO A 311 -7.42 -35.52 -35.01
C PRO A 311 -6.79 -36.67 -34.21
N TYR A 312 -6.51 -36.49 -32.90
CA TYR A 312 -5.69 -37.40 -32.10
C TYR A 312 -6.33 -37.87 -30.77
N GLY A 313 -7.65 -37.71 -30.56
CA GLY A 313 -8.32 -38.16 -29.33
C GLY A 313 -9.85 -38.09 -29.38
N GLU A 314 -10.50 -38.33 -28.23
CA GLU A 314 -11.96 -38.21 -28.06
C GLU A 314 -12.30 -36.95 -27.23
N PRO A 315 -13.43 -36.28 -27.49
CA PRO A 315 -14.44 -36.62 -28.50
C PRO A 315 -14.01 -36.36 -29.95
N LYS A 316 -14.37 -37.29 -30.85
CA LYS A 316 -14.04 -37.20 -32.27
C LYS A 316 -14.67 -35.99 -32.94
N PHE A 317 -15.96 -35.76 -32.69
CA PHE A 317 -16.72 -34.59 -33.13
C PHE A 317 -17.38 -33.94 -31.93
N TYR A 318 -17.28 -32.62 -31.81
CA TYR A 318 -17.94 -31.89 -30.75
C TYR A 318 -18.15 -30.40 -31.07
N HIS A 319 -19.11 -29.77 -30.43
CA HIS A 319 -19.28 -28.32 -30.46
C HIS A 319 -19.68 -27.80 -29.09
N LEU A 320 -19.16 -26.61 -28.76
CA LEU A 320 -19.44 -25.88 -27.53
C LEU A 320 -20.31 -24.69 -27.88
N GLY A 321 -21.51 -24.64 -27.29
CA GLY A 321 -22.44 -23.55 -27.43
C GLY A 321 -22.44 -22.64 -26.21
N GLN A 322 -22.18 -21.36 -26.40
CA GLN A 322 -22.33 -20.33 -25.36
C GLN A 322 -23.18 -19.17 -25.86
N ASN A 323 -24.21 -18.82 -25.09
CA ASN A 323 -24.98 -17.59 -25.17
C ASN A 323 -24.96 -16.90 -23.80
N PRO A 324 -25.38 -15.62 -23.67
CA PRO A 324 -25.25 -14.86 -22.42
C PRO A 324 -25.95 -15.45 -21.18
N ASN A 325 -26.85 -16.41 -21.36
CA ASN A 325 -27.67 -17.01 -20.31
C ASN A 325 -27.94 -18.52 -20.53
N PHE A 326 -27.31 -19.14 -21.52
CA PHE A 326 -27.45 -20.57 -21.84
C PHE A 326 -26.11 -21.14 -22.32
N THR A 327 -25.88 -22.41 -22.00
CA THR A 327 -24.77 -23.17 -22.56
C THR A 327 -25.24 -24.53 -23.04
N ALA A 328 -24.56 -25.03 -24.08
CA ALA A 328 -24.79 -26.35 -24.61
C ALA A 328 -23.48 -27.04 -24.95
N PHE A 329 -23.43 -28.35 -24.78
CA PHE A 329 -22.37 -29.22 -25.30
C PHE A 329 -23.01 -30.29 -26.16
N MET A 330 -22.41 -30.60 -27.31
CA MET A 330 -22.77 -31.78 -28.10
C MET A 330 -21.49 -32.44 -28.58
N GLY A 331 -21.35 -33.73 -28.38
CA GLY A 331 -20.23 -34.49 -28.92
C GLY A 331 -20.58 -35.94 -29.18
N PHE A 332 -19.89 -36.55 -30.13
CA PHE A 332 -20.17 -37.92 -30.55
C PHE A 332 -18.97 -38.60 -31.22
N VAL A 333 -19.04 -39.93 -31.22
CA VAL A 333 -18.04 -40.86 -31.73
C VAL A 333 -18.76 -41.93 -32.55
N PRO A 334 -18.94 -41.72 -33.87
CA PRO A 334 -19.73 -42.62 -34.70
C PRO A 334 -19.23 -44.08 -34.65
N GLY A 335 -17.91 -44.28 -34.72
CA GLY A 335 -17.29 -45.61 -34.69
C GLY A 335 -17.52 -46.40 -33.40
N GLN A 336 -17.89 -45.73 -32.30
CA GLN A 336 -18.20 -46.35 -31.00
C GLN A 336 -19.70 -46.27 -30.65
N LYS A 337 -20.54 -45.81 -31.58
CA LYS A 337 -21.96 -45.55 -31.35
C LYS A 337 -22.27 -44.80 -30.04
N THR A 338 -21.44 -43.79 -29.74
CA THR A 338 -21.47 -43.07 -28.46
C THR A 338 -21.69 -41.57 -28.73
N ALA A 339 -22.58 -40.94 -27.96
CA ALA A 339 -22.81 -39.49 -28.02
C ALA A 339 -23.23 -38.93 -26.66
N VAL A 340 -22.92 -37.66 -26.43
CA VAL A 340 -23.34 -36.91 -25.25
C VAL A 340 -23.80 -35.52 -25.67
N ALA A 341 -24.93 -35.07 -25.13
CA ALA A 341 -25.32 -33.68 -25.19
C ALA A 341 -25.74 -33.16 -23.82
N VAL A 342 -25.36 -31.93 -23.50
CA VAL A 342 -25.69 -31.25 -22.24
C VAL A 342 -26.32 -29.92 -22.61
N LEU A 343 -27.52 -29.64 -22.10
CA LEU A 343 -28.24 -28.39 -22.29
C LEU A 343 -28.44 -27.73 -20.93
N ALA A 344 -28.02 -26.48 -20.76
CA ALA A 344 -28.02 -25.81 -19.46
C ALA A 344 -28.55 -24.37 -19.58
N ASN A 345 -29.35 -23.94 -18.61
CA ASN A 345 -29.94 -22.59 -18.56
C ASN A 345 -29.07 -21.56 -17.83
N ALA A 346 -27.74 -21.67 -17.97
CA ALA A 346 -26.80 -20.70 -17.44
C ALA A 346 -25.57 -20.58 -18.37
N ASP A 347 -24.93 -19.42 -18.34
CA ASP A 347 -23.59 -19.26 -18.90
C ASP A 347 -22.54 -19.88 -17.95
N SER A 348 -22.13 -21.12 -18.22
CA SER A 348 -21.21 -21.86 -17.35
C SER A 348 -20.21 -22.73 -18.12
N PRO A 349 -18.90 -22.57 -17.89
CA PRO A 349 -17.89 -23.44 -18.52
C PRO A 349 -17.98 -24.90 -18.05
N TYR A 350 -18.63 -25.15 -16.91
CA TYR A 350 -18.86 -26.49 -16.39
C TYR A 350 -19.76 -27.35 -17.31
N THR A 351 -20.62 -26.73 -18.13
CA THR A 351 -21.43 -27.44 -19.12
C THR A 351 -20.53 -28.16 -20.14
N PHE A 352 -19.46 -27.50 -20.58
CA PHE A 352 -18.53 -28.03 -21.57
C PHE A 352 -17.67 -29.15 -21.00
N SER A 353 -17.10 -28.93 -19.81
CA SER A 353 -16.27 -29.93 -19.16
C SER A 353 -17.07 -31.17 -18.82
N LEU A 354 -18.28 -31.01 -18.27
CA LEU A 354 -19.18 -32.11 -17.96
C LEU A 354 -19.48 -32.96 -19.19
N GLY A 355 -19.87 -32.33 -20.31
CA GLY A 355 -20.17 -33.05 -21.54
C GLY A 355 -18.94 -33.77 -22.12
N SER A 356 -17.79 -33.10 -22.17
CA SER A 356 -16.54 -33.71 -22.64
C SER A 356 -16.08 -34.86 -21.76
N ASP A 357 -16.19 -34.74 -20.43
CA ASP A 357 -15.70 -35.73 -19.47
C ASP A 357 -16.58 -36.99 -19.49
N ILE A 358 -17.90 -36.82 -19.57
CA ILE A 358 -18.82 -37.96 -19.73
C ILE A 358 -18.52 -38.67 -21.05
N LEU A 359 -18.33 -37.94 -22.15
CA LEU A 359 -18.06 -38.54 -23.45
C LEU A 359 -16.73 -39.32 -23.47
N LYS A 360 -15.66 -38.75 -22.91
CA LYS A 360 -14.37 -39.44 -22.75
C LYS A 360 -14.50 -40.71 -21.89
N ALA A 361 -15.24 -40.63 -20.78
CA ALA A 361 -15.49 -41.78 -19.91
C ALA A 361 -16.22 -42.91 -20.65
N LEU A 362 -17.26 -42.56 -21.42
CA LEU A 362 -18.01 -43.53 -22.22
C LEU A 362 -17.20 -44.14 -23.35
N SER A 363 -16.18 -43.43 -23.84
CA SER A 363 -15.24 -43.91 -24.85
C SER A 363 -14.07 -44.72 -24.29
N GLY A 364 -14.08 -45.06 -22.99
CA GLY A 364 -13.05 -45.89 -22.36
C GLY A 364 -11.71 -45.17 -22.16
N GLN A 365 -11.68 -43.85 -22.27
CA GLN A 365 -10.50 -43.06 -21.93
C GLN A 365 -10.49 -42.73 -20.44
N GLU A 366 -9.31 -42.70 -19.83
CA GLU A 366 -9.17 -42.16 -18.49
C GLU A 366 -9.58 -40.68 -18.51
N VAL A 367 -10.60 -40.35 -17.70
CA VAL A 367 -10.94 -38.96 -17.42
C VAL A 367 -9.81 -38.40 -16.55
N LEU A 368 -8.83 -37.76 -17.20
CA LEU A 368 -7.72 -37.12 -16.51
C LEU A 368 -8.24 -35.89 -15.73
N LYS A 369 -8.48 -36.11 -14.43
CA LYS A 369 -8.84 -35.15 -13.36
C LYS A 369 -10.20 -34.46 -13.49
N ASP A 370 -10.79 -34.15 -12.32
CA ASP A 370 -11.90 -33.21 -12.20
C ASP A 370 -11.45 -31.85 -12.78
N PHE A 371 -12.00 -31.48 -13.94
CA PHE A 371 -11.81 -30.14 -14.49
C PHE A 371 -12.42 -29.12 -13.54
N ASN A 372 -11.59 -28.34 -12.87
CA ASN A 372 -12.03 -27.25 -12.01
C ASN A 372 -12.04 -25.98 -12.84
N ALA A 373 -13.06 -25.84 -13.69
CA ALA A 373 -13.28 -24.59 -14.43
C ALA A 373 -13.35 -23.45 -13.41
N ASP A 374 -12.56 -22.39 -13.56
CA ASP A 374 -12.76 -21.21 -12.72
C ASP A 374 -14.20 -20.70 -12.95
N ASN A 375 -14.90 -20.28 -11.90
CA ASN A 375 -16.31 -19.85 -11.91
C ASN A 375 -16.51 -18.49 -12.64
N GLY A 376 -15.99 -18.37 -13.85
CA GLY A 376 -16.01 -17.16 -14.65
C GLY A 376 -15.36 -15.96 -13.96
N TYR A 377 -15.68 -14.77 -14.46
CA TYR A 377 -15.15 -13.50 -13.94
C TYR A 377 -15.91 -12.94 -12.73
N ASP A 378 -17.00 -13.59 -12.29
CA ASP A 378 -17.90 -13.01 -11.29
C ASP A 378 -17.24 -12.89 -9.91
N LYS A 379 -16.55 -13.96 -9.49
CA LYS A 379 -15.85 -14.02 -8.21
C LYS A 379 -14.81 -12.89 -8.08
N PRO A 380 -13.84 -12.73 -9.00
CA PRO A 380 -12.88 -11.62 -8.90
C PRO A 380 -13.56 -10.24 -8.96
N PHE A 381 -14.53 -10.04 -9.86
CA PHE A 381 -15.22 -8.74 -9.96
C PHE A 381 -15.99 -8.36 -8.70
N THR A 382 -16.65 -9.33 -8.07
CA THR A 382 -17.38 -9.12 -6.81
C THR A 382 -16.43 -8.75 -5.68
N ILE A 383 -15.32 -9.47 -5.52
CA ILE A 383 -14.36 -9.19 -4.45
C ILE A 383 -13.72 -7.80 -4.66
N LEU A 384 -13.30 -7.46 -5.88
CA LEU A 384 -12.78 -6.13 -6.21
C LEU A 384 -13.80 -5.02 -5.94
N THR A 385 -15.08 -5.26 -6.24
CA THR A 385 -16.17 -4.32 -5.91
C THR A 385 -16.27 -4.08 -4.40
N ILE A 386 -16.22 -5.14 -3.59
CA ILE A 386 -16.25 -5.03 -2.12
C ILE A 386 -15.03 -4.26 -1.61
N VAL A 387 -13.84 -4.56 -2.12
CA VAL A 387 -12.59 -3.86 -1.73
C VAL A 387 -12.67 -2.37 -2.05
N LEU A 388 -13.12 -2.00 -3.25
CA LEU A 388 -13.29 -0.60 -3.65
C LEU A 388 -14.42 0.10 -2.88
N GLY A 389 -15.48 -0.65 -2.50
CA GLY A 389 -16.54 -0.16 -1.63
C GLY A 389 -16.04 0.16 -0.23
N LEU A 390 -15.32 -0.77 0.42
CA LEU A 390 -14.69 -0.56 1.74
C LEU A 390 -13.69 0.60 1.70
N TYR A 391 -12.88 0.68 0.64
CA TYR A 391 -12.00 1.81 0.38
C TYR A 391 -12.75 3.13 0.33
N SER A 392 -13.84 3.19 -0.44
CA SER A 392 -14.65 4.39 -0.61
C SER A 392 -15.27 4.83 0.73
N ILE A 393 -15.76 3.89 1.54
CA ILE A 393 -16.28 4.14 2.88
C ILE A 393 -15.19 4.72 3.80
N LEU A 394 -14.00 4.12 3.80
CA LEU A 394 -12.87 4.61 4.60
C LEU A 394 -12.43 6.01 4.17
N ALA A 395 -12.33 6.26 2.86
CA ALA A 395 -11.97 7.56 2.31
C ALA A 395 -13.01 8.63 2.69
N ILE A 396 -14.30 8.32 2.57
CA ILE A 396 -15.38 9.21 3.02
C ILE A 396 -15.28 9.46 4.52
N ALA A 397 -15.05 8.43 5.34
CA ALA A 397 -14.91 8.60 6.79
C ALA A 397 -13.73 9.52 7.14
N LEU A 398 -12.60 9.39 6.45
CA LEU A 398 -11.44 10.26 6.62
C LEU A 398 -11.74 11.71 6.20
N ILE A 399 -12.44 11.92 5.09
CA ILE A 399 -12.91 13.24 4.66
C ILE A 399 -13.86 13.82 5.71
N VAL A 400 -14.82 13.05 6.23
CA VAL A 400 -15.76 13.49 7.27
C VAL A 400 -15.03 13.87 8.56
N VAL A 401 -14.03 13.11 8.98
CA VAL A 401 -13.18 13.45 10.14
C VAL A 401 -12.45 14.76 9.90
N ALA A 402 -11.90 14.95 8.70
CA ALA A 402 -11.22 16.18 8.34
C ALA A 402 -12.19 17.38 8.34
N VAL A 403 -13.38 17.25 7.75
CA VAL A 403 -14.44 18.27 7.74
C VAL A 403 -14.92 18.59 9.17
N ARG A 404 -15.13 17.58 10.02
CA ARG A 404 -15.51 17.81 11.43
C ARG A 404 -14.45 18.62 12.19
N LYS A 405 -13.18 18.37 11.92
CA LYS A 405 -12.08 19.19 12.49
C LYS A 405 -12.11 20.62 11.97
N ILE A 406 -12.39 20.84 10.68
CA ILE A 406 -12.55 22.20 10.12
C ILE A 406 -13.60 23.00 10.89
N VAL A 407 -14.77 22.40 11.10
CA VAL A 407 -15.88 23.05 11.81
C VAL A 407 -15.49 23.43 13.24
N LYS A 408 -14.63 22.62 13.89
CA LYS A 408 -14.17 22.87 15.26
C LYS A 408 -13.00 23.86 15.37
N GLU A 409 -12.03 23.77 14.46
CA GLU A 409 -10.71 24.43 14.61
C GLU A 409 -10.52 25.67 13.72
N LYS A 410 -11.52 26.06 12.89
CA LYS A 410 -11.51 27.24 12.01
C LYS A 410 -10.19 27.40 11.21
N PRO A 411 -9.94 26.54 10.20
CA PRO A 411 -8.70 26.54 9.44
C PRO A 411 -8.51 27.83 8.63
N VAL A 412 -7.26 28.10 8.26
CA VAL A 412 -6.92 29.22 7.37
C VAL A 412 -7.02 28.71 5.94
N MET A 413 -7.95 29.28 5.17
CA MET A 413 -8.07 29.00 3.74
C MET A 413 -6.89 29.65 3.01
N THR A 414 -6.08 28.87 2.31
CA THR A 414 -4.89 29.39 1.63
C THR A 414 -5.18 29.64 0.15
N GLY A 415 -4.67 30.76 -0.37
CA GLY A 415 -4.84 31.13 -1.78
C GLY A 415 -4.18 30.14 -2.75
N LEU A 416 -4.65 30.12 -4.00
CA LEU A 416 -4.07 29.33 -5.09
C LEU A 416 -2.71 29.91 -5.50
N THR A 417 -1.62 29.22 -5.11
CA THR A 417 -0.27 29.52 -5.61
C THR A 417 -0.04 28.82 -6.96
N LEU A 418 0.93 29.32 -7.75
CA LEU A 418 1.31 28.69 -9.04
C LEU A 418 1.64 27.20 -8.87
N ARG A 419 2.33 26.82 -7.78
CA ARG A 419 2.63 25.42 -7.44
C ARG A 419 1.36 24.58 -7.25
N LYS A 420 0.33 25.13 -6.60
CA LYS A 420 -0.97 24.46 -6.43
C LYS A 420 -1.72 24.32 -7.75
N VAL A 421 -1.68 25.33 -8.62
CA VAL A 421 -2.29 25.27 -9.96
C VAL A 421 -1.64 24.19 -10.83
N VAL A 422 -0.30 24.15 -10.88
CA VAL A 422 0.44 23.12 -11.63
C VAL A 422 0.13 21.73 -11.08
N SER A 423 0.06 21.57 -9.76
CA SER A 423 -0.32 20.31 -9.12
C SER A 423 -1.76 19.89 -9.48
N LEU A 424 -2.70 20.85 -9.49
CA LEU A 424 -4.09 20.58 -9.86
C LEU A 424 -4.20 20.11 -11.31
N LEU A 425 -3.51 20.77 -12.25
CA LEU A 425 -3.49 20.37 -13.65
C LEU A 425 -2.87 18.99 -13.85
N ALA A 426 -1.72 18.72 -13.21
CA ALA A 426 -1.05 17.42 -13.31
C ALA A 426 -1.90 16.27 -12.75
N VAL A 427 -2.49 16.46 -11.56
CA VAL A 427 -3.37 15.45 -10.97
C VAL A 427 -4.65 15.28 -11.80
N SER A 428 -5.24 16.35 -12.29
CA SER A 428 -6.45 16.25 -13.14
C SER A 428 -6.16 15.50 -14.46
N ALA A 429 -5.02 15.78 -15.11
CA ALA A 429 -4.58 15.04 -16.28
C ALA A 429 -4.37 13.55 -15.99
N PHE A 430 -3.81 13.23 -14.82
CA PHE A 430 -3.63 11.85 -14.36
C PHE A 430 -4.98 11.13 -14.13
N PHE A 431 -5.95 11.78 -13.49
CA PHE A 431 -7.30 11.22 -13.29
C PHE A 431 -8.05 11.05 -14.62
N ALA A 432 -7.88 11.97 -15.57
CA ALA A 432 -8.41 11.84 -16.91
C ALA A 432 -7.81 10.61 -17.64
N LEU A 433 -6.51 10.38 -17.50
CA LEU A 433 -5.82 9.21 -18.04
C LEU A 433 -6.36 7.90 -17.45
N LEU A 434 -6.56 7.82 -16.13
CA LEU A 434 -7.14 6.66 -15.46
C LEU A 434 -8.59 6.40 -15.92
N SER A 435 -9.39 7.47 -16.05
CA SER A 435 -10.77 7.38 -16.51
C SER A 435 -10.86 6.93 -17.98
N TYR A 436 -9.93 7.41 -18.83
CA TYR A 436 -9.80 6.94 -20.20
C TYR A 436 -9.43 5.46 -20.26
N GLY A 437 -8.49 5.01 -19.43
CA GLY A 437 -8.15 3.59 -19.31
C GLY A 437 -9.38 2.75 -18.94
N LEU A 438 -10.17 3.18 -17.95
CA LEU A 438 -11.42 2.47 -17.62
C LEU A 438 -12.37 2.45 -18.82
N TYR A 439 -12.54 3.58 -19.52
CA TYR A 439 -13.38 3.67 -20.72
C TYR A 439 -12.93 2.75 -21.86
N SER A 440 -11.63 2.64 -22.13
CA SER A 440 -11.10 1.78 -23.20
C SER A 440 -10.98 0.30 -22.81
N PHE A 441 -11.36 -0.08 -21.59
CA PHE A 441 -11.18 -1.45 -21.06
C PHE A 441 -11.78 -2.54 -21.98
N PRO A 442 -13.01 -2.41 -22.53
CA PRO A 442 -13.58 -3.43 -23.40
C PRO A 442 -12.77 -3.73 -24.66
N ARG A 443 -12.29 -2.67 -25.29
CA ARG A 443 -11.48 -2.75 -26.50
C ARG A 443 -10.16 -3.46 -26.21
N ALA A 444 -9.56 -3.13 -25.08
CA ALA A 444 -8.27 -3.68 -24.68
C ALA A 444 -8.32 -5.12 -24.20
N PHE A 445 -9.41 -5.49 -23.54
CA PHE A 445 -9.58 -6.81 -22.94
C PHE A 445 -9.89 -7.86 -24.00
N SER A 446 -10.72 -7.52 -24.99
CA SER A 446 -11.19 -8.50 -25.96
C SER A 446 -11.65 -7.88 -27.30
N ASP A 447 -11.20 -6.68 -27.67
CA ASP A 447 -11.66 -5.95 -28.86
C ASP A 447 -13.20 -5.80 -28.93
N LEU A 448 -13.88 -5.87 -27.78
CA LEU A 448 -15.33 -5.73 -27.66
C LEU A 448 -15.71 -4.29 -27.32
N ASN A 449 -16.99 -3.95 -27.48
CA ASN A 449 -17.58 -2.72 -26.97
C ASN A 449 -18.25 -2.95 -25.60
N TRP A 450 -18.58 -1.86 -24.91
CA TRP A 450 -19.24 -1.91 -23.59
C TRP A 450 -20.58 -2.65 -23.61
N ASP A 451 -21.39 -2.44 -24.66
CA ASP A 451 -22.70 -3.08 -24.79
C ASP A 451 -22.56 -4.61 -24.84
N THR A 452 -21.60 -5.11 -25.61
CA THR A 452 -21.29 -6.55 -25.69
C THR A 452 -20.77 -7.07 -24.36
N MET A 453 -19.80 -6.40 -23.73
CA MET A 453 -19.31 -6.83 -22.42
C MET A 453 -20.40 -6.89 -21.36
N ILE A 454 -21.28 -5.89 -21.31
CA ILE A 454 -22.39 -5.84 -20.37
C ILE A 454 -23.37 -6.99 -20.61
N VAL A 455 -23.58 -7.39 -21.86
CA VAL A 455 -24.45 -8.52 -22.20
C VAL A 455 -23.84 -9.84 -21.77
N TRP A 456 -22.54 -10.07 -22.04
CA TRP A 456 -21.89 -11.36 -21.85
C TRP A 456 -21.26 -11.57 -20.46
N LEU A 457 -20.70 -10.53 -19.82
CA LEU A 457 -19.98 -10.67 -18.55
C LEU A 457 -20.90 -10.50 -17.32
N PRO A 458 -20.54 -11.09 -16.16
CA PRO A 458 -21.36 -11.09 -14.94
C PRO A 458 -21.84 -9.72 -14.46
N TRP A 459 -22.95 -9.68 -13.70
CA TRP A 459 -23.51 -8.45 -13.13
C TRP A 459 -22.52 -7.68 -12.24
N SER A 460 -21.59 -8.39 -11.61
CA SER A 460 -20.54 -7.80 -10.79
C SER A 460 -19.60 -6.87 -11.57
N LEU A 461 -19.46 -7.01 -12.89
CA LEU A 461 -18.64 -6.09 -13.71
C LEU A 461 -19.16 -4.65 -13.66
N LYS A 462 -20.48 -4.45 -13.80
CA LYS A 462 -21.08 -3.11 -13.75
C LYS A 462 -20.82 -2.45 -12.40
N SER A 463 -20.95 -3.22 -11.33
CA SER A 463 -20.73 -2.76 -9.96
C SER A 463 -19.26 -2.44 -9.70
N LEU A 464 -18.35 -3.23 -10.27
CA LEU A 464 -16.91 -2.97 -10.23
C LEU A 464 -16.57 -1.65 -10.90
N VAL A 465 -17.08 -1.42 -12.11
CA VAL A 465 -16.85 -0.16 -12.85
C VAL A 465 -17.38 1.04 -12.08
N PHE A 466 -18.59 0.94 -11.51
CA PHE A 466 -19.16 2.00 -10.68
C PHE A 466 -18.33 2.25 -9.41
N ALA A 467 -17.93 1.18 -8.70
CA ALA A 467 -17.10 1.29 -7.51
C ALA A 467 -15.72 1.90 -7.81
N ALA A 468 -15.13 1.58 -8.97
CA ALA A 468 -13.87 2.18 -9.42
C ALA A 468 -14.02 3.68 -9.72
N LEU A 469 -15.08 4.09 -10.43
CA LEU A 469 -15.38 5.50 -10.69
C LEU A 469 -15.65 6.28 -9.39
N ALA A 470 -16.41 5.69 -8.46
CA ALA A 470 -16.67 6.30 -7.15
C ALA A 470 -15.37 6.47 -6.34
N ALA A 471 -14.51 5.45 -6.31
CA ALA A 471 -13.20 5.50 -5.66
C ALA A 471 -12.31 6.61 -6.25
N LEU A 472 -12.28 6.75 -7.58
CA LEU A 472 -11.55 7.82 -8.27
C LEU A 472 -12.12 9.21 -7.92
N ALA A 473 -13.44 9.37 -7.93
CA ALA A 473 -14.09 10.63 -7.60
C ALA A 473 -13.84 11.06 -6.15
N ILE A 474 -14.00 10.14 -5.18
CA ILE A 474 -13.76 10.39 -3.75
C ILE A 474 -12.29 10.76 -3.52
N THR A 475 -11.37 10.07 -4.20
CA THR A 475 -9.95 10.43 -4.18
C THR A 475 -9.71 11.85 -4.65
N TYR A 476 -10.26 12.19 -5.82
CA TYR A 476 -10.05 13.50 -6.40
C TYR A 476 -10.63 14.59 -5.49
N MET A 477 -11.78 14.35 -4.85
CA MET A 477 -12.32 15.23 -3.82
C MET A 477 -11.39 15.36 -2.60
N ALA A 478 -10.79 14.28 -2.10
CA ALA A 478 -9.82 14.34 -1.01
C ALA A 478 -8.57 15.15 -1.40
N PHE A 479 -8.10 15.01 -2.64
CA PHE A 479 -7.01 15.83 -3.17
C PHE A 479 -7.39 17.32 -3.20
N LEU A 480 -8.53 17.67 -3.81
CA LEU A 480 -9.03 19.05 -3.83
C LEU A 480 -9.14 19.61 -2.41
N PHE A 481 -9.69 18.83 -1.48
CA PHE A 481 -9.79 19.21 -0.07
C PHE A 481 -8.41 19.54 0.54
N SER A 482 -7.41 18.69 0.35
CA SER A 482 -6.04 18.95 0.84
C SER A 482 -5.32 20.11 0.14
N LEU A 483 -5.79 20.57 -1.03
CA LEU A 483 -5.23 21.71 -1.75
C LEU A 483 -5.65 23.05 -1.12
N PHE A 484 -6.88 23.14 -0.61
CA PHE A 484 -7.50 24.41 -0.18
C PHE A 484 -7.49 24.65 1.34
N PHE A 485 -7.32 23.60 2.15
CA PHE A 485 -7.43 23.69 3.61
C PHE A 485 -6.13 23.30 4.31
N ASP A 486 -5.48 24.29 4.94
CA ASP A 486 -4.31 24.09 5.80
C ASP A 486 -4.72 24.28 7.28
N PHE A 487 -4.39 23.31 8.13
CA PHE A 487 -4.60 23.43 9.58
C PHE A 487 -3.36 24.05 10.23
N VAL A 488 -3.53 25.21 10.85
CA VAL A 488 -2.47 25.90 11.60
C VAL A 488 -1.96 25.00 12.72
N GLY A 489 -0.66 24.67 12.70
CA GLY A 489 0.03 23.94 13.77
C GLY A 489 -0.10 22.41 13.75
N ARG A 490 -0.88 21.81 12.84
CA ARG A 490 -0.94 20.33 12.65
C ARG A 490 -1.22 19.93 11.20
N VAL A 491 -0.35 20.40 10.30
CA VAL A 491 -0.42 20.24 8.83
C VAL A 491 -0.64 18.78 8.38
N TYR A 492 -0.20 17.79 9.16
CA TYR A 492 -0.29 16.37 8.80
C TYR A 492 -1.71 15.79 8.76
N TRP A 493 -2.67 16.31 9.52
CA TRP A 493 -4.04 15.73 9.55
C TRP A 493 -4.88 16.04 8.31
N SER A 494 -4.66 17.17 7.62
CA SER A 494 -5.33 17.47 6.33
C SER A 494 -4.78 16.63 5.18
N VAL A 495 -3.51 16.24 5.26
CA VAL A 495 -2.80 15.55 4.18
C VAL A 495 -2.92 14.02 4.30
N LEU A 496 -3.17 13.50 5.51
CA LEU A 496 -3.26 12.05 5.77
C LEU A 496 -4.31 11.32 4.88
N PRO A 497 -5.55 11.82 4.69
CA PRO A 497 -6.52 11.15 3.82
C PRO A 497 -6.01 11.02 2.39
N PHE A 498 -5.43 12.09 1.85
CA PHE A 498 -4.83 12.10 0.52
C PHE A 498 -3.67 11.10 0.41
N LEU A 499 -2.78 11.03 1.40
CA LEU A 499 -1.65 10.08 1.40
C LEU A 499 -2.09 8.62 1.43
N VAL A 500 -3.06 8.28 2.28
CA VAL A 500 -3.61 6.92 2.37
C VAL A 500 -4.19 6.52 1.02
N ILE A 501 -4.93 7.42 0.40
CA ILE A 501 -5.57 7.22 -0.89
C ILE A 501 -4.54 7.03 -2.02
N VAL A 502 -3.55 7.92 -2.14
CA VAL A 502 -2.50 7.80 -3.17
C VAL A 502 -1.68 6.52 -2.96
N SER A 503 -1.46 6.10 -1.70
CA SER A 503 -0.78 4.84 -1.37
C SER A 503 -1.54 3.62 -1.88
N LEU A 504 -2.88 3.65 -1.77
CA LEU A 504 -3.73 2.58 -2.27
C LEU A 504 -3.77 2.56 -3.80
N ILE A 505 -3.87 3.71 -4.46
CA ILE A 505 -3.78 3.79 -5.93
C ILE A 505 -2.43 3.25 -6.43
N SER A 506 -1.32 3.67 -5.81
CA SER A 506 0.02 3.19 -6.15
C SER A 506 0.14 1.67 -5.95
N GLY A 507 -0.38 1.15 -4.84
CA GLY A 507 -0.39 -0.28 -4.54
C GLY A 507 -1.21 -1.11 -5.53
N VAL A 508 -2.42 -0.66 -5.85
CA VAL A 508 -3.29 -1.30 -6.85
C VAL A 508 -2.66 -1.23 -8.24
N SER A 509 -2.05 -0.10 -8.61
CA SER A 509 -1.36 0.05 -9.90
C SER A 509 -0.20 -0.93 -10.03
N ASN A 510 0.58 -1.09 -8.96
CA ASN A 510 1.65 -2.09 -8.89
C ASN A 510 1.11 -3.52 -9.04
N MET A 511 -0.02 -3.85 -8.39
CA MET A 511 -0.69 -5.13 -8.56
C MET A 511 -1.13 -5.35 -10.02
N ILE A 512 -1.77 -4.36 -10.66
CA ILE A 512 -2.23 -4.46 -12.05
C ILE A 512 -1.04 -4.68 -13.00
N ILE A 513 0.09 -4.00 -12.79
CA ILE A 513 1.32 -4.22 -13.57
C ILE A 513 1.75 -5.69 -13.53
N ILE A 514 1.73 -6.32 -12.34
CA ILE A 514 2.07 -7.74 -12.19
C ILE A 514 1.07 -8.62 -12.95
N VAL A 515 -0.23 -8.32 -12.86
CA VAL A 515 -1.26 -9.05 -13.59
C VAL A 515 -1.05 -8.96 -15.10
N LEU A 516 -0.79 -7.76 -15.63
CA LEU A 516 -0.53 -7.53 -17.05
C LEU A 516 0.73 -8.25 -17.54
N ILE A 517 1.80 -8.24 -16.75
CA ILE A 517 3.03 -8.99 -17.09
C ILE A 517 2.73 -10.49 -17.12
N THR A 518 2.00 -10.98 -16.11
CA THR A 518 1.67 -12.41 -16.01
C THR A 518 0.72 -12.86 -17.13
N SER A 519 -0.20 -12.01 -17.59
CA SER A 519 -1.10 -12.35 -18.70
C SER A 519 -0.36 -12.46 -20.03
N VAL A 520 0.57 -11.55 -20.32
CA VAL A 520 1.41 -11.63 -21.55
C VAL A 520 2.28 -12.89 -21.55
N VAL A 521 2.82 -13.28 -20.38
CA VAL A 521 3.60 -14.52 -20.24
C VAL A 521 2.77 -15.78 -20.51
N LYS A 522 1.43 -15.73 -20.35
CA LYS A 522 0.53 -16.85 -20.63
C LYS A 522 0.27 -17.10 -22.12
N GLY A 523 0.79 -16.26 -23.03
CA GLY A 523 0.80 -16.54 -24.47
C GLY A 523 0.11 -15.49 -25.35
N ASP A 524 -0.54 -14.48 -24.77
CA ASP A 524 -1.14 -13.40 -25.56
C ASP A 524 -0.06 -12.44 -26.08
N LEU A 525 -0.02 -12.22 -27.41
CA LEU A 525 0.79 -11.13 -27.97
C LEU A 525 0.30 -9.80 -27.37
N PRO A 526 1.20 -8.95 -26.83
CA PRO A 526 0.78 -7.71 -26.21
C PRO A 526 0.13 -6.81 -27.25
N SER A 527 -1.17 -6.53 -27.10
CA SER A 527 -1.86 -5.55 -27.93
C SER A 527 -1.34 -4.14 -27.64
N ALA A 528 -1.49 -3.23 -28.60
CA ALA A 528 -1.13 -1.81 -28.39
C ALA A 528 -1.88 -1.23 -27.17
N ASP A 529 -3.10 -1.71 -26.94
CA ASP A 529 -3.90 -1.33 -25.79
C ASP A 529 -3.30 -1.86 -24.49
N MET A 530 -2.90 -3.14 -24.40
CA MET A 530 -2.22 -3.69 -23.21
C MET A 530 -0.96 -2.90 -22.85
N LEU A 531 -0.16 -2.49 -23.85
CA LEU A 531 1.00 -1.63 -23.64
C LEU A 531 0.61 -0.24 -23.12
N LEU A 532 -0.49 0.33 -23.60
CA LEU A 532 -1.03 1.58 -23.08
C LEU A 532 -1.48 1.43 -21.62
N TYR A 533 -2.17 0.35 -21.23
CA TYR A 533 -2.51 0.11 -19.81
C TYR A 533 -1.29 -0.06 -18.95
N PHE A 534 -0.30 -0.80 -19.42
CA PHE A 534 0.98 -0.93 -18.73
C PHE A 534 1.60 0.45 -18.52
N ALA A 535 1.65 1.31 -19.54
CA ALA A 535 2.17 2.66 -19.41
C ALA A 535 1.37 3.52 -18.42
N ILE A 536 0.03 3.51 -18.50
CA ILE A 536 -0.87 4.26 -17.60
C ILE A 536 -0.67 3.81 -16.15
N THR A 537 -0.68 2.50 -15.90
CA THR A 537 -0.53 1.92 -14.56
C THR A 537 0.89 2.08 -14.02
N PHE A 538 1.90 2.04 -14.88
CA PHE A 538 3.28 2.34 -14.51
C PHE A 538 3.46 3.81 -14.11
N ILE A 539 2.90 4.75 -14.89
CA ILE A 539 2.90 6.18 -14.55
C ILE A 539 2.14 6.41 -13.24
N ALA A 540 1.00 5.73 -13.04
CA ALA A 540 0.23 5.79 -11.80
C ALA A 540 1.03 5.31 -10.59
N TYR A 541 1.72 4.19 -10.74
CA TYR A 541 2.58 3.63 -9.70
C TYR A 541 3.76 4.56 -9.36
N ILE A 542 4.55 4.98 -10.35
CA ILE A 542 5.73 5.83 -10.12
C ILE A 542 5.31 7.22 -9.64
N GLY A 543 4.27 7.81 -10.24
CA GLY A 543 3.73 9.12 -9.86
C GLY A 543 3.17 9.11 -8.45
N GLY A 544 2.32 8.13 -8.12
CA GLY A 544 1.77 7.97 -6.77
C GLY A 544 2.85 7.77 -5.73
N ARG A 545 3.80 6.86 -5.99
CA ARG A 545 4.94 6.60 -5.11
C ARG A 545 5.79 7.86 -4.86
N LYS A 546 6.11 8.61 -5.91
CA LYS A 546 6.88 9.86 -5.79
C LYS A 546 6.16 10.93 -4.97
N ILE A 547 4.84 11.06 -5.13
CA ILE A 547 4.02 12.00 -4.35
C ILE A 547 4.06 11.63 -2.87
N ILE A 548 3.88 10.35 -2.54
CA ILE A 548 3.90 9.84 -1.17
C ILE A 548 5.28 10.08 -0.53
N GLU A 549 6.36 9.69 -1.24
CA GLU A 549 7.73 9.84 -0.75
C GLU A 549 8.07 11.31 -0.45
N ASN A 550 7.80 12.23 -1.37
CA ASN A 550 8.07 13.65 -1.18
C ASN A 550 7.26 14.26 -0.03
N ARG A 551 5.97 13.94 0.07
CA ARG A 551 5.10 14.55 1.10
C ARG A 551 5.40 14.03 2.49
N LEU A 552 5.74 12.74 2.63
CA LEU A 552 6.14 12.20 3.94
C LEU A 552 7.50 12.76 4.38
N LEU A 553 8.44 13.01 3.46
CA LEU A 553 9.68 13.72 3.77
C LEU A 553 9.43 15.15 4.26
N GLU A 554 8.56 15.91 3.59
CA GLU A 554 8.18 17.26 4.04
C GLU A 554 7.55 17.21 5.45
N ILE A 555 6.56 16.34 5.67
CA ILE A 555 5.86 16.20 6.97
C ILE A 555 6.82 15.82 8.09
N THR A 556 7.71 14.87 7.88
CA THR A 556 8.61 14.41 8.94
C THR A 556 9.64 15.47 9.32
N ASN A 557 10.16 16.25 8.36
CA ASN A 557 11.07 17.35 8.68
C ASN A 557 10.35 18.48 9.44
N GLU A 558 9.11 18.80 9.09
CA GLU A 558 8.28 19.74 9.85
C GLU A 558 8.02 19.25 11.28
N ILE A 559 7.70 17.96 11.46
CA ILE A 559 7.52 17.37 12.81
C ILE A 559 8.81 17.49 13.63
N VAL A 560 9.98 17.23 13.03
CA VAL A 560 11.27 17.36 13.72
C VAL A 560 11.56 18.82 14.07
N TYR A 561 11.25 19.75 13.17
CA TYR A 561 11.39 21.19 13.40
C TYR A 561 10.52 21.65 14.59
N ASP A 562 9.23 21.34 14.55
CA ASP A 562 8.27 21.66 15.62
C ASP A 562 8.69 21.03 16.95
N LEU A 563 9.16 19.78 16.92
CA LEU A 563 9.60 19.08 18.11
C LEU A 563 10.85 19.72 18.72
N ARG A 564 11.82 20.13 17.89
CA ARG A 564 13.02 20.85 18.35
C ARG A 564 12.66 22.19 18.98
N LEU A 565 11.75 22.94 18.36
CA LEU A 565 11.23 24.18 18.93
C LEU A 565 10.50 23.94 20.25
N GLN A 566 9.66 22.90 20.34
CA GLN A 566 8.97 22.53 21.58
C GLN A 566 9.96 22.17 22.69
N LEU A 567 10.98 21.36 22.39
CA LEU A 567 12.04 21.00 23.34
C LEU A 567 12.81 22.23 23.81
N MET A 568 13.20 23.14 22.89
CA MET A 568 13.88 24.39 23.24
C MET A 568 13.01 25.30 24.11
N ASN A 569 11.76 25.54 23.72
CA ASN A 569 10.83 26.36 24.49
C ASN A 569 10.59 25.78 25.88
N LYS A 570 10.51 24.44 25.99
CA LYS A 570 10.37 23.76 27.27
C LYS A 570 11.60 23.95 28.17
N ILE A 571 12.81 23.81 27.61
CA ILE A 571 14.07 24.08 28.31
C ILE A 571 14.13 25.54 28.77
N PHE A 572 13.76 26.50 27.92
CA PHE A 572 13.73 27.92 28.26
C PHE A 572 12.67 28.26 29.33
N SER A 573 11.56 27.53 29.39
CA SER A 573 10.53 27.66 30.43
C SER A 573 10.89 26.96 31.75
N THR A 574 12.16 26.59 31.96
CA THR A 574 12.64 25.91 33.17
C THR A 574 13.43 26.89 34.03
N THR A 575 13.18 26.90 35.34
CA THR A 575 14.00 27.65 36.31
C THR A 575 15.45 27.18 36.31
N TYR A 576 16.41 28.10 36.50
CA TYR A 576 17.84 27.77 36.52
C TYR A 576 18.20 26.65 37.52
N GLU A 577 17.58 26.65 38.71
CA GLU A 577 17.77 25.59 39.74
C GLU A 577 17.49 24.17 39.21
N LYS A 578 16.42 24.02 38.41
CA LYS A 578 16.05 22.73 37.82
C LYS A 578 16.96 22.40 36.65
N PHE A 579 17.32 23.40 35.82
CA PHE A 579 18.23 23.20 34.69
C PHE A 579 19.61 22.69 35.13
N GLU A 580 20.15 23.22 36.24
CA GLU A 580 21.45 22.80 36.80
C GLU A 580 21.47 21.33 37.25
N LYS A 581 20.30 20.75 37.56
CA LYS A 581 20.15 19.32 37.93
C LYS A 581 20.02 18.38 36.74
N ILE A 582 19.79 18.90 35.52
CA ILE A 582 19.63 18.07 34.32
C ILE A 582 21.01 17.70 33.77
N ASP A 583 21.22 16.41 33.50
CA ASP A 583 22.43 15.94 32.83
C ASP A 583 22.62 16.59 31.44
N ARG A 584 23.77 17.22 31.22
CA ARG A 584 24.07 17.90 29.94
C ARG A 584 24.13 16.92 28.78
N GLY A 585 24.63 15.70 29.01
CA GLY A 585 24.66 14.63 28.01
C GLY A 585 23.26 14.27 27.50
N LYS A 586 22.29 14.16 28.41
CA LYS A 586 20.87 13.93 28.11
C LYS A 586 20.29 15.03 27.23
N ILE A 587 20.59 16.30 27.51
CA ILE A 587 20.13 17.44 26.69
C ILE A 587 20.66 17.33 25.25
N TYR A 588 21.96 17.11 25.07
CA TYR A 588 22.57 16.99 23.74
C TYR A 588 22.05 15.75 22.99
N ALA A 589 21.95 14.61 23.67
CA ALA A 589 21.45 13.38 23.07
C ALA A 589 20.00 13.52 22.60
N THR A 590 19.13 14.16 23.39
CA THR A 590 17.72 14.35 23.04
C THR A 590 17.54 15.39 21.94
N LEU A 591 18.19 16.57 22.03
CA LEU A 591 18.03 17.63 21.04
C LEU A 591 18.60 17.26 19.67
N ASN A 592 19.72 16.54 19.61
CA ASN A 592 20.38 16.23 18.35
C ASN A 592 20.12 14.78 17.89
N GLY A 593 20.50 13.80 18.71
CA GLY A 593 20.46 12.38 18.34
C GLY A 593 19.05 11.82 18.20
N ASP A 594 18.23 11.97 19.24
CA ASP A 594 16.87 11.41 19.25
C ASP A 594 15.94 12.10 18.26
N THR A 595 16.04 13.41 18.08
CA THR A 595 15.24 14.14 17.07
C THR A 595 15.65 13.76 15.65
N SER A 596 16.94 13.55 15.38
CA SER A 596 17.40 13.08 14.06
C SER A 596 16.88 11.68 13.74
N THR A 597 16.90 10.78 14.73
CA THR A 597 16.34 9.42 14.59
C THR A 597 14.85 9.47 14.22
N LEU A 598 14.10 10.41 14.79
CA LEU A 598 12.69 10.63 14.43
C LEU A 598 12.54 11.17 12.99
N GLY A 599 13.50 11.96 12.51
CA GLY A 599 13.53 12.45 11.13
C GLY A 599 13.64 11.35 10.08
N GLU A 600 14.33 10.26 10.42
CA GLU A 600 14.47 9.09 9.54
C GLU A 600 13.20 8.22 9.48
N ALA A 601 12.25 8.42 10.40
CA ALA A 601 11.04 7.62 10.50
C ALA A 601 10.15 7.66 9.25
N ALA A 602 10.19 8.76 8.48
CA ALA A 602 9.45 8.87 7.22
C ALA A 602 9.84 7.76 6.24
N GLY A 603 11.14 7.58 6.03
CA GLY A 603 11.68 6.59 5.09
C GLY A 603 11.29 5.16 5.48
N VAL A 604 11.33 4.87 6.77
CA VAL A 604 10.95 3.57 7.34
C VAL A 604 9.44 3.32 7.18
N GLY A 605 8.62 4.32 7.52
CA GLY A 605 7.16 4.24 7.38
C GLY A 605 6.71 4.03 5.93
N ILE A 606 7.29 4.76 4.98
CA ILE A 606 7.00 4.61 3.55
C ILE A 606 7.32 3.19 3.07
N LYS A 607 8.53 2.70 3.39
CA LYS A 607 8.98 1.36 3.00
C LYS A 607 8.02 0.30 3.56
N LEU A 608 7.68 0.38 4.84
CA LEU A 608 6.76 -0.56 5.49
C LEU A 608 5.37 -0.53 4.84
N ILE A 609 4.76 0.65 4.67
CA ILE A 609 3.42 0.77 4.08
C ILE A 609 3.41 0.21 2.65
N THR A 610 4.38 0.60 1.82
CA THR A 610 4.47 0.13 0.43
C THR A 610 4.66 -1.38 0.37
N SER A 611 5.54 -1.93 1.20
CA SER A 611 5.76 -3.37 1.25
C SER A 611 4.53 -4.12 1.74
N ILE A 612 3.84 -3.65 2.78
CA ILE A 612 2.62 -4.29 3.29
C ILE A 612 1.52 -4.30 2.23
N ILE A 613 1.29 -3.17 1.55
CA ILE A 613 0.28 -3.09 0.48
C ILE A 613 0.64 -4.03 -0.67
N THR A 614 1.92 -4.08 -1.04
CA THR A 614 2.41 -4.95 -2.12
C THR A 614 2.27 -6.44 -1.76
N VAL A 615 2.65 -6.81 -0.54
CA VAL A 615 2.49 -8.16 0.00
C VAL A 615 1.02 -8.57 0.01
N PHE A 616 0.15 -7.72 0.56
CA PHE A 616 -1.28 -8.00 0.62
C PHE A 616 -1.91 -8.11 -0.76
N GLY A 617 -1.62 -7.19 -1.68
CA GLY A 617 -2.14 -7.22 -3.05
C GLY A 617 -1.68 -8.46 -3.82
N SER A 618 -0.44 -8.90 -3.59
CA SER A 618 0.10 -10.11 -4.21
C SER A 618 -0.58 -11.37 -3.69
N PHE A 619 -0.74 -11.52 -2.37
CA PHE A 619 -1.47 -12.65 -1.78
C PHE A 619 -2.94 -12.62 -2.14
N PHE A 620 -3.54 -11.44 -2.26
CA PHE A 620 -4.91 -11.29 -2.75
C PHE A 620 -5.05 -11.85 -4.16
N TYR A 621 -4.16 -11.48 -5.08
CA TYR A 621 -4.18 -12.02 -6.44
C TYR A 621 -3.92 -13.53 -6.47
N LEU A 622 -2.98 -14.04 -5.67
CA LEU A 622 -2.77 -15.50 -5.54
C LEU A 622 -4.04 -16.20 -5.03
N ALA A 623 -4.74 -15.62 -4.06
CA ALA A 623 -5.98 -16.18 -3.50
C ALA A 623 -7.12 -16.21 -4.51
N VAL A 624 -7.15 -15.22 -5.43
CA VAL A 624 -8.06 -15.21 -6.58
C VAL A 624 -7.73 -16.37 -7.54
N LEU A 625 -6.44 -16.62 -7.82
CA LEU A 625 -6.03 -17.74 -8.69
C LEU A 625 -6.31 -19.12 -8.06
N SER A 626 -6.00 -19.26 -6.78
CA SER A 626 -6.26 -20.48 -6.00
C SER A 626 -6.22 -20.18 -4.50
N PHE A 627 -7.41 -20.15 -3.89
CA PHE A 627 -7.60 -19.81 -2.49
C PHE A 627 -6.86 -20.77 -1.54
N TRP A 628 -7.04 -22.08 -1.72
CA TRP A 628 -6.45 -23.10 -0.83
C TRP A 628 -4.93 -23.18 -0.97
N ALA A 629 -4.42 -23.12 -2.19
CA ALA A 629 -2.98 -23.08 -2.45
C ALA A 629 -2.35 -21.86 -1.74
N THR A 630 -2.97 -20.68 -1.90
CA THR A 630 -2.53 -19.47 -1.21
C THR A 630 -2.61 -19.60 0.30
N GLY A 631 -3.66 -20.20 0.83
CA GLY A 631 -3.81 -20.49 2.26
C GLY A 631 -2.63 -21.30 2.80
N VAL A 632 -2.23 -22.37 2.10
CA VAL A 632 -1.04 -23.17 2.46
C VAL A 632 0.23 -22.32 2.41
N THR A 633 0.43 -21.53 1.34
CA THR A 633 1.60 -20.63 1.24
C THR A 633 1.65 -19.64 2.40
N VAL A 634 0.52 -19.04 2.78
CA VAL A 634 0.41 -18.12 3.91
C VAL A 634 0.69 -18.83 5.23
N CYS A 635 0.19 -20.05 5.44
CA CYS A 635 0.49 -20.85 6.63
C CYS A 635 1.98 -21.19 6.75
N VAL A 636 2.62 -21.56 5.64
CA VAL A 636 4.07 -21.81 5.61
C VAL A 636 4.81 -20.52 5.97
N ILE A 637 4.48 -19.39 5.34
CA ILE A 637 5.10 -18.10 5.67
C ILE A 637 4.86 -17.70 7.12
N ALA A 638 3.64 -17.84 7.64
CA ALA A 638 3.31 -17.49 9.02
C ALA A 638 4.09 -18.33 10.03
N SER A 639 4.20 -19.64 9.82
CA SER A 639 5.00 -20.51 10.71
C SER A 639 6.49 -20.13 10.68
N LEU A 640 6.99 -19.73 9.52
CA LEU A 640 8.36 -19.27 9.34
C LEU A 640 8.60 -17.86 9.90
N VAL A 641 7.61 -16.96 9.87
CA VAL A 641 7.64 -15.65 10.56
C VAL A 641 7.68 -15.83 12.08
N VAL A 642 6.93 -16.81 12.62
CA VAL A 642 6.98 -17.15 14.04
C VAL A 642 8.38 -17.64 14.43
N LEU A 643 8.99 -18.51 13.61
CA LEU A 643 10.37 -18.95 13.80
C LEU A 643 11.34 -17.76 13.79
N TYR A 644 11.22 -16.86 12.80
CA TYR A 644 12.01 -15.63 12.73
C TYR A 644 11.87 -14.78 13.99
N TYR A 645 10.64 -14.58 14.49
CA TYR A 645 10.39 -13.81 15.71
C TYR A 645 11.11 -14.40 16.94
N PHE A 646 11.07 -15.72 17.12
CA PHE A 646 11.77 -16.37 18.23
C PHE A 646 13.30 -16.25 18.13
N VAL A 647 13.85 -16.26 16.92
CA VAL A 647 15.29 -16.03 16.68
C VAL A 647 15.65 -14.56 16.90
N GLY A 648 14.81 -13.63 16.43
CA GLY A 648 15.02 -12.19 16.49
C GLY A 648 14.93 -11.61 17.91
N LYS A 649 14.09 -12.15 18.78
CA LYS A 649 13.92 -11.67 20.17
C LYS A 649 15.24 -11.64 20.98
N ARG A 650 16.21 -12.49 20.63
CA ARG A 650 17.54 -12.54 21.28
C ARG A 650 18.50 -11.46 20.78
N ALA A 651 18.19 -10.75 19.70
CA ALA A 651 18.98 -9.63 19.18
C ALA A 651 18.67 -8.33 19.94
N ASP A 652 17.40 -8.10 20.31
CA ASP A 652 16.95 -6.88 21.00
C ASP A 652 17.72 -6.61 22.30
N THR A 653 17.94 -7.64 23.13
CA THR A 653 18.67 -7.51 24.40
C THR A 653 20.12 -7.10 24.22
N LEU A 654 20.77 -7.57 23.15
CA LEU A 654 22.17 -7.21 22.85
C LEU A 654 22.28 -5.82 22.22
N TYR A 655 21.26 -5.37 21.50
CA TYR A 655 21.18 -3.99 21.03
C TYR A 655 20.98 -3.01 22.18
N GLU A 656 20.20 -3.37 23.20
CA GLU A 656 20.13 -2.60 24.45
C GLU A 656 21.50 -2.53 25.14
N GLU A 657 22.22 -3.65 25.26
CA GLU A 657 23.56 -3.70 25.86
C GLU A 657 24.60 -2.88 25.07
N ALA A 658 24.59 -2.97 23.74
CA ALA A 658 25.44 -2.14 22.87
C ALA A 658 25.11 -0.64 23.03
N ARG A 659 23.86 -0.29 23.30
CA ARG A 659 23.47 1.11 23.53
C ARG A 659 23.86 1.63 24.90
N THR A 660 23.72 0.84 25.97
CA THR A 660 24.14 1.28 27.31
C THR A 660 25.65 1.47 27.39
N THR A 661 26.42 0.59 26.76
CA THR A 661 27.87 0.74 26.63
C THR A 661 28.27 1.95 25.77
N HIS A 662 27.49 2.30 24.74
CA HIS A 662 27.68 3.53 23.97
C HIS A 662 27.48 4.80 24.82
N ASN A 663 26.48 4.82 25.70
CA ASN A 663 26.29 5.94 26.63
C ASN A 663 27.47 6.07 27.60
N GLY A 664 27.99 4.94 28.11
CA GLY A 664 29.20 4.92 28.94
C GLY A 664 30.42 5.50 28.20
N TYR A 665 30.57 5.18 26.91
CA TYR A 665 31.62 5.77 26.07
C TYR A 665 31.45 7.30 25.90
N MET A 666 30.22 7.78 25.68
CA MET A 666 29.95 9.22 25.59
C MET A 666 30.23 9.96 26.90
N SER A 667 29.95 9.34 28.05
CA SER A 667 30.31 9.88 29.37
C SER A 667 31.82 10.07 29.48
N LEU A 668 32.61 9.03 29.15
CA LEU A 668 34.06 9.11 29.16
C LEU A 668 34.60 10.16 28.19
N LEU A 669 33.96 10.35 27.02
CA LEU A 669 34.38 11.43 26.11
C LEU A 669 34.19 12.81 26.73
N ASN A 670 33.11 13.03 27.49
CA ASN A 670 32.94 14.28 28.22
C ASN A 670 34.00 14.44 29.32
N ASP A 671 34.27 13.37 30.09
CA ASP A 671 35.35 13.38 31.11
C ASP A 671 36.72 13.66 30.49
N LEU A 672 36.98 13.16 29.27
CA LEU A 672 38.20 13.45 28.53
C LEU A 672 38.29 14.93 28.13
N ILE A 673 37.19 15.51 27.64
CA ILE A 673 37.15 16.91 27.19
C ILE A 673 37.35 17.85 28.38
N ASP A 674 36.60 17.63 29.47
CA ASP A 674 36.63 18.49 30.65
C ASP A 674 37.90 18.28 31.49
N GLY A 675 38.32 17.02 31.65
CA GLY A 675 39.50 16.61 32.44
C GLY A 675 40.80 16.51 31.65
N PHE A 676 40.86 17.06 30.42
CA PHE A 676 42.00 16.86 29.54
C PHE A 676 43.31 17.37 30.15
N LYS A 677 43.25 18.47 30.91
CA LYS A 677 44.42 19.07 31.57
C LYS A 677 44.98 18.14 32.63
N GLU A 678 44.10 17.60 33.48
CA GLU A 678 44.40 16.67 34.57
C GLU A 678 44.98 15.36 34.04
N LEU A 679 44.41 14.84 32.96
CA LEU A 679 44.90 13.66 32.24
C LEU A 679 46.25 13.91 31.56
N SER A 680 46.52 15.14 31.12
CA SER A 680 47.76 15.48 30.40
C SER A 680 49.00 15.54 31.32
N ILE A 681 48.82 15.82 32.61
CA ILE A 681 49.92 15.97 33.57
C ILE A 681 50.54 14.60 33.93
N HIS A 682 49.71 13.59 34.18
CA HIS A 682 50.17 12.29 34.65
C HIS A 682 50.00 11.20 33.60
N ARG A 683 51.12 10.70 33.06
CA ARG A 683 51.12 9.58 32.09
C ARG A 683 50.42 8.33 32.63
N ALA A 684 50.50 8.05 33.94
CA ALA A 684 49.81 6.93 34.58
C ALA A 684 48.29 7.07 34.54
N LYS A 685 47.75 8.25 34.93
CA LYS A 685 46.31 8.56 34.82
C LYS A 685 45.83 8.49 33.37
N LYS A 686 46.60 9.08 32.45
CA LYS A 686 46.31 9.01 31.01
C LYS A 686 46.23 7.57 30.50
N ARG A 687 47.12 6.70 30.98
CA ARG A 687 47.14 5.28 30.63
C ARG A 687 45.94 4.54 31.23
N GLU A 688 45.63 4.74 32.50
CA GLU A 688 44.46 4.11 33.14
C GLU A 688 43.15 4.53 32.48
N PHE A 689 42.98 5.84 32.24
CA PHE A 689 41.84 6.37 31.51
C PHE A 689 41.77 5.81 30.07
N HIS A 690 42.91 5.72 29.38
CA HIS A 690 42.97 5.11 28.06
C HIS A 690 42.56 3.62 28.09
N GLU A 691 42.99 2.86 29.09
CA GLU A 691 42.58 1.46 29.25
C GLU A 691 41.08 1.34 29.60
N GLU A 692 40.51 2.26 30.37
CA GLU A 692 39.07 2.31 30.64
C GLU A 692 38.26 2.61 29.38
N VAL A 693 38.66 3.63 28.60
CA VAL A 693 38.08 3.94 27.29
C VAL A 693 38.17 2.73 26.37
N LYS A 694 39.32 2.07 26.31
CA LYS A 694 39.54 0.87 25.52
C LYS A 694 38.67 -0.30 25.99
N ALA A 695 38.47 -0.48 27.29
CA ALA A 695 37.64 -1.53 27.86
C ALA A 695 36.15 -1.31 27.54
N ILE A 696 35.63 -0.09 27.75
CA ILE A 696 34.23 0.26 27.43
C ILE A 696 33.99 0.18 25.93
N ASN A 697 34.90 0.69 25.10
CA ASN A 697 34.78 0.59 23.65
C ASN A 697 34.93 -0.87 23.16
N GLY A 698 35.72 -1.69 23.85
CA GLY A 698 35.80 -3.13 23.64
C GLY A 698 34.46 -3.83 23.90
N LYS A 699 33.80 -3.54 25.04
CA LYS A 699 32.45 -4.05 25.34
C LYS A 699 31.42 -3.58 24.30
N PHE A 700 31.45 -2.30 23.94
CA PHE A 700 30.59 -1.75 22.89
C PHE A 700 30.78 -2.47 21.55
N ARG A 701 32.04 -2.68 21.13
CA ARG A 701 32.38 -3.41 19.91
C ARG A 701 31.84 -4.83 19.95
N THR A 702 32.08 -5.58 21.03
CA THR A 702 31.61 -6.98 21.15
C THR A 702 30.09 -7.04 21.14
N ALA A 703 29.40 -6.25 21.99
CA ALA A 703 27.94 -6.23 22.03
C ALA A 703 27.33 -5.83 20.68
N ARG A 704 27.93 -4.85 19.98
CA ARG A 704 27.47 -4.42 18.65
C ARG A 704 27.70 -5.49 17.59
N ILE A 705 28.87 -6.13 17.56
CA ILE A 705 29.17 -7.23 16.62
C ILE A 705 28.23 -8.40 16.89
N ASP A 706 28.06 -8.82 18.14
CA ASP A 706 27.18 -9.93 18.49
C ASP A 706 25.71 -9.63 18.15
N GLY A 707 25.24 -8.40 18.42
CA GLY A 707 23.92 -7.93 18.01
C GLY A 707 23.75 -7.93 16.48
N GLN A 708 24.73 -7.42 15.74
CA GLN A 708 24.71 -7.41 14.27
C GLN A 708 24.77 -8.82 13.67
N VAL A 709 25.65 -9.70 14.16
CA VAL A 709 25.76 -11.09 13.69
C VAL A 709 24.46 -11.83 13.94
N ARG A 710 23.82 -11.67 15.11
CA ARG A 710 22.50 -12.27 15.37
C ARG A 710 21.42 -11.71 14.47
N PHE A 711 21.44 -10.42 14.17
CA PHE A 711 20.52 -9.83 13.20
C PHE A 711 20.75 -10.39 11.79
N VAL A 712 22.00 -10.49 11.34
CA VAL A 712 22.35 -11.12 10.05
C VAL A 712 21.86 -12.56 10.01
N ASN A 713 22.07 -13.34 11.09
CA ASN A 713 21.56 -14.71 11.17
C ASN A 713 20.03 -14.76 11.10
N ALA A 714 19.34 -13.87 11.81
CA ALA A 714 17.88 -13.77 11.73
C ALA A 714 17.42 -13.39 10.31
N PHE A 715 18.11 -12.43 9.67
CA PHE A 715 17.83 -12.01 8.30
C PHE A 715 18.06 -13.13 7.28
N LEU A 716 19.19 -13.85 7.37
CA LEU A 716 19.51 -14.99 6.52
C LEU A 716 18.48 -16.12 6.67
N ILE A 717 17.98 -16.35 7.90
CA ILE A 717 16.86 -17.27 8.13
C ILE A 717 15.61 -16.76 7.39
N GLY A 718 15.28 -15.48 7.52
CA GLY A 718 14.16 -14.84 6.81
C GLY A 718 14.24 -14.94 5.28
N GLU A 719 15.42 -14.75 4.71
CA GLU A 719 15.65 -14.89 3.26
C GLU A 719 15.58 -16.36 2.81
N SER A 720 16.20 -17.27 3.57
CA SER A 720 16.16 -18.72 3.31
C SER A 720 14.73 -19.26 3.37
N ILE A 721 13.90 -18.72 4.26
CA ILE A 721 12.47 -19.02 4.37
C ILE A 721 11.74 -18.79 3.06
N LEU A 722 12.01 -17.69 2.35
CA LEU A 722 11.36 -17.39 1.07
C LEU A 722 11.77 -18.36 -0.02
N ILE A 723 13.04 -18.76 -0.04
CA ILE A 723 13.56 -19.78 -0.97
C ILE A 723 12.91 -21.15 -0.67
N LEU A 724 12.75 -21.51 0.60
CA LEU A 724 12.06 -22.74 1.00
C LEU A 724 10.58 -22.72 0.61
N VAL A 725 9.89 -21.58 0.78
CA VAL A 725 8.51 -21.40 0.32
C VAL A 725 8.42 -21.56 -1.19
N LEU A 726 9.33 -20.93 -1.93
CA LEU A 726 9.39 -21.05 -3.40
C LEU A 726 9.60 -22.51 -3.81
N GLY A 727 10.51 -23.22 -3.14
CA GLY A 727 10.75 -24.65 -3.34
C GLY A 727 9.52 -25.50 -3.01
N ALA A 728 8.84 -25.23 -1.90
CA ALA A 728 7.60 -25.92 -1.54
C ALA A 728 6.51 -25.69 -2.59
N VAL A 729 6.37 -24.47 -3.11
CA VAL A 729 5.43 -24.17 -4.20
C VAL A 729 5.84 -24.81 -5.52
N ALA A 730 7.13 -24.90 -5.84
CA ALA A 730 7.59 -25.54 -7.07
C ALA A 730 7.48 -27.07 -7.04
N PHE A 731 7.80 -27.71 -5.91
CA PHE A 731 7.94 -29.17 -5.80
C PHE A 731 6.78 -29.85 -5.06
N VAL A 732 6.23 -29.20 -4.02
CA VAL A 732 5.18 -29.79 -3.16
C VAL A 732 3.79 -29.42 -3.65
N MET A 733 3.54 -28.19 -4.13
CA MET A 733 2.20 -27.85 -4.62
C MET A 733 1.70 -28.71 -5.79
N PRO A 734 2.51 -29.09 -6.80
CA PRO A 734 2.03 -29.97 -7.85
C PRO A 734 1.57 -31.34 -7.33
N THR A 735 2.15 -31.81 -6.22
CA THR A 735 1.79 -33.09 -5.60
C THR A 735 0.64 -32.94 -4.61
N ALA A 736 0.61 -31.87 -3.82
CA ALA A 736 -0.45 -31.57 -2.84
C ALA A 736 -1.75 -31.07 -3.48
N PHE A 737 -1.65 -30.35 -4.60
CA PHE A 737 -2.77 -29.86 -5.40
C PHE A 737 -2.61 -30.29 -6.86
N PRO A 738 -2.82 -31.58 -7.19
CA PRO A 738 -2.67 -32.07 -8.56
C PRO A 738 -3.60 -31.36 -9.56
N THR A 739 -4.71 -30.81 -9.10
CA THR A 739 -5.69 -30.07 -9.91
C THR A 739 -5.25 -28.64 -10.25
N LEU A 740 -4.15 -28.14 -9.70
CA LEU A 740 -3.64 -26.81 -10.00
C LEU A 740 -3.01 -26.78 -11.40
N GLU A 741 -3.52 -25.92 -12.28
CA GLU A 741 -2.98 -25.76 -13.64
C GLU A 741 -1.50 -25.30 -13.63
N PRO A 742 -0.66 -25.80 -14.56
CA PRO A 742 0.74 -25.38 -14.66
C PRO A 742 0.93 -23.86 -14.82
N GLN A 743 0.01 -23.19 -15.53
CA GLN A 743 0.04 -21.73 -15.71
C GLN A 743 -0.25 -20.98 -14.40
N LYS A 744 -1.14 -21.51 -13.55
CA LYS A 744 -1.39 -20.97 -12.21
C LYS A 744 -0.17 -21.17 -11.33
N LEU A 745 0.47 -22.34 -11.38
CA LEU A 745 1.73 -22.60 -10.65
C LEU A 745 2.85 -21.63 -11.05
N LEU A 746 3.03 -21.36 -12.35
CA LEU A 746 4.00 -20.38 -12.85
C LEU A 746 3.70 -18.96 -12.29
N SER A 747 2.42 -18.59 -12.23
CA SER A 747 1.99 -17.30 -11.66
C SER A 747 2.36 -17.20 -10.17
N PHE A 748 2.19 -18.29 -9.41
CA PHE A 748 2.62 -18.36 -8.00
C PHE A 748 4.13 -18.14 -7.85
N VAL A 749 4.94 -18.83 -8.67
CA VAL A 749 6.40 -18.71 -8.63
C VAL A 749 6.86 -17.28 -8.94
N ILE A 750 6.33 -16.66 -10.01
CA ILE A 750 6.69 -15.29 -10.41
C ILE A 750 6.37 -14.29 -9.28
N ILE A 751 5.20 -14.42 -8.66
CA ILE A 751 4.77 -13.51 -7.59
C ILE A 751 5.58 -13.70 -6.33
N LEU A 752 5.90 -14.94 -5.95
CA LEU A 752 6.74 -15.21 -4.79
C LEU A 752 8.16 -14.67 -4.97
N LEU A 753 8.71 -14.76 -6.18
CA LEU A 753 9.98 -14.10 -6.52
C LEU A 753 9.90 -12.58 -6.39
N TYR A 754 8.81 -11.98 -6.89
CA TYR A 754 8.56 -10.55 -6.77
C TYR A 754 8.44 -10.10 -5.30
N LEU A 755 7.84 -10.93 -4.44
CA LEU A 755 7.64 -10.67 -3.02
C LEU A 755 8.93 -10.63 -2.19
N ILE A 756 10.05 -11.14 -2.71
CA ILE A 756 11.34 -11.12 -2.01
C ILE A 756 11.74 -9.68 -1.62
N GLY A 757 11.63 -8.73 -2.54
CA GLY A 757 11.98 -7.33 -2.29
C GLY A 757 11.14 -6.68 -1.18
N PRO A 758 9.80 -6.63 -1.32
CA PRO A 758 8.90 -6.11 -0.29
C PRO A 758 9.08 -6.76 1.08
N ILE A 759 9.22 -8.09 1.15
CA ILE A 759 9.39 -8.80 2.42
C ILE A 759 10.73 -8.45 3.07
N ASN A 760 11.83 -8.44 2.31
CA ASN A 760 13.14 -8.01 2.81
C ASN A 760 13.11 -6.55 3.28
N GLY A 761 12.32 -5.69 2.62
CA GLY A 761 12.08 -4.32 3.06
C GLY A 761 11.38 -4.24 4.44
N ILE A 762 10.41 -5.11 4.70
CA ILE A 762 9.73 -5.20 6.01
C ILE A 762 10.70 -5.69 7.08
N LEU A 763 11.39 -6.81 6.81
CA LEU A 763 12.34 -7.40 7.74
C LEU A 763 13.49 -6.46 8.09
N GLY A 764 14.01 -5.74 7.08
CA GLY A 764 15.06 -4.75 7.26
C GLY A 764 14.62 -3.49 8.02
N SER A 765 13.33 -3.19 8.08
CA SER A 765 12.78 -2.01 8.77
C SER A 765 12.54 -2.22 10.26
N VAL A 766 12.59 -3.46 10.76
CA VAL A 766 12.32 -3.78 12.18
C VAL A 766 13.30 -3.06 13.14
N PRO A 767 14.63 -3.10 12.94
CA PRO A 767 15.57 -2.41 13.83
C PRO A 767 15.33 -0.90 13.84
N ASP A 768 15.05 -0.31 12.68
CA ASP A 768 14.79 1.12 12.55
C ASP A 768 13.54 1.53 13.33
N PHE A 769 12.48 0.71 13.27
CA PHE A 769 11.26 0.95 14.03
C PHE A 769 11.49 0.87 15.55
N ILE A 770 12.29 -0.10 16.02
CA ILE A 770 12.68 -0.20 17.43
C ILE A 770 13.45 1.06 17.85
N ASN A 771 14.38 1.54 17.02
CA ASN A 771 15.14 2.75 17.27
C ASN A 771 14.25 3.98 17.41
N ILE A 772 13.31 4.16 16.47
CA ILE A 772 12.32 5.25 16.49
C ILE A 772 11.47 5.20 17.77
N LYS A 773 10.96 4.02 18.14
CA LYS A 773 10.13 3.84 19.34
C LYS A 773 10.88 4.25 20.62
N VAL A 774 12.14 3.82 20.75
CA VAL A 774 12.97 4.13 21.93
C VAL A 774 13.30 5.63 21.99
N SER A 775 13.71 6.24 20.89
CA SER A 775 13.99 7.69 20.83
C SER A 775 12.74 8.52 21.13
N TRP A 776 11.57 8.13 20.59
CA TRP A 776 10.30 8.77 20.93
C TRP A 776 9.98 8.69 22.42
N GLY A 777 10.15 7.51 23.04
CA GLY A 777 9.94 7.32 24.47
C GLY A 777 10.85 8.23 25.32
N ARG A 778 12.11 8.39 24.94
CA ARG A 778 13.06 9.30 25.61
C ARG A 778 12.67 10.77 25.49
N ILE A 779 12.31 11.21 24.29
CA ILE A 779 11.81 12.57 24.05
C ILE A 779 10.57 12.85 24.91
N GLN A 780 9.61 11.92 24.95
CA GLN A 780 8.40 12.09 25.77
C GLN A 780 8.72 12.12 27.26
N ASN A 781 9.63 11.28 27.74
CA ASN A 781 10.06 11.31 29.13
C ASN A 781 10.75 12.63 29.48
N PHE A 782 11.63 13.13 28.62
CA PHE A 782 12.29 14.43 28.81
C PHE A 782 11.28 15.59 28.85
N LEU A 783 10.28 15.59 27.95
CA LEU A 783 9.21 16.59 27.95
C LEU A 783 8.33 16.54 29.21
N LYS A 784 8.17 15.37 29.83
CA LYS A 784 7.40 15.19 31.08
C LYS A 784 8.19 15.58 32.32
N GLU A 785 9.49 15.30 32.35
CA GLU A 785 10.37 15.59 33.50
C GLU A 785 10.54 17.09 33.74
N ILE A 786 10.42 17.91 32.70
CA ILE A 786 10.60 19.36 32.79
C ILE A 786 9.24 20.04 33.08
N PRO A 787 9.04 20.70 34.24
CA PRO A 787 7.85 21.50 34.51
C PRO A 787 7.90 22.80 33.69
N ALA A 788 6.78 23.24 33.11
CA ALA A 788 6.72 24.53 32.41
C ALA A 788 6.31 25.66 33.38
N THR A 789 7.16 26.68 33.55
CA THR A 789 6.87 27.96 34.23
C THR A 789 8.00 28.98 34.00
N PRO A 790 7.77 30.27 33.63
CA PRO A 790 6.61 30.94 33.01
C PRO A 790 6.70 30.93 31.46
N ASN A 791 5.76 31.61 30.80
CA ASN A 791 5.61 31.64 29.34
C ASN A 791 6.52 32.70 28.72
N LEU A 792 7.35 32.34 27.72
CA LEU A 792 8.28 33.27 27.05
C LEU A 792 7.60 34.49 26.40
N ASN A 793 6.28 34.43 26.19
CA ASN A 793 5.48 35.48 25.58
C ASN A 793 4.85 36.45 26.60
N ASP A 794 5.07 36.24 27.89
CA ASP A 794 4.60 37.19 28.89
C ASP A 794 5.38 38.51 28.69
N ALA A 795 4.66 39.61 28.49
CA ALA A 795 5.27 40.92 28.27
C ALA A 795 6.06 41.30 29.53
N ILE A 796 7.39 41.37 29.41
CA ILE A 796 8.25 41.85 30.48
C ILE A 796 8.00 43.36 30.60
N GLU A 797 7.46 43.80 31.74
CA GLU A 797 7.35 45.22 32.04
C GLU A 797 8.74 45.86 32.04
N SER A 798 8.88 47.03 31.39
CA SER A 798 10.16 47.74 31.33
C SER A 798 10.60 48.11 32.75
N VAL A 799 11.66 47.47 33.23
CA VAL A 799 12.25 47.77 34.53
C VAL A 799 12.95 49.14 34.48
N PRO A 800 12.74 50.02 35.49
CA PRO A 800 13.40 51.32 35.54
C PRO A 800 14.93 51.18 35.71
N THR A 801 15.69 52.07 35.05
CA THR A 801 17.17 52.13 35.15
C THR A 801 17.68 52.66 36.49
N ARG A 802 16.78 53.14 37.35
CA ARG A 802 17.04 53.64 38.70
C ARG A 802 15.94 53.17 39.66
N LEU A 803 16.33 52.83 40.89
CA LEU A 803 15.44 52.49 41.99
C LEU A 803 15.94 53.17 43.27
N GLN A 804 15.09 53.31 44.30
CA GLN A 804 15.46 53.96 45.56
C GLN A 804 16.08 52.97 46.56
N ARG A 805 15.53 51.77 46.69
CA ARG A 805 16.00 50.74 47.62
C ARG A 805 15.57 49.32 47.25
N ILE A 806 16.39 48.35 47.67
CA ILE A 806 16.05 46.93 47.71
C ILE A 806 16.07 46.43 49.16
N GLU A 807 15.03 45.69 49.54
CA GLU A 807 14.85 45.09 50.86
C GLU A 807 14.78 43.56 50.72
N VAL A 808 15.69 42.86 51.37
CA VAL A 808 15.69 41.40 51.52
C VAL A 808 15.18 41.08 52.92
N ASP A 809 14.05 40.39 53.04
CA ASP A 809 13.34 40.19 54.31
C ASP A 809 13.17 38.70 54.61
N ASN A 810 13.93 38.20 55.59
CA ASN A 810 13.88 36.84 56.14
C ASN A 810 13.95 35.72 55.09
N ILE A 811 14.77 35.93 54.05
CA ILE A 811 14.93 34.97 52.96
C ILE A 811 15.61 33.71 53.47
N THR A 812 15.00 32.55 53.25
CA THR A 812 15.62 31.24 53.46
C THR A 812 15.62 30.44 52.18
N TYR A 813 16.61 29.55 52.02
CA TYR A 813 16.65 28.57 50.94
C TYR A 813 17.31 27.27 51.43
N ARG A 814 16.78 26.13 51.02
CA ARG A 814 17.35 24.80 51.29
C ARG A 814 17.46 23.99 50.02
N TYR A 815 18.61 23.37 49.80
CA TYR A 815 18.77 22.41 48.72
C TYR A 815 17.93 21.15 49.02
N THR A 816 17.20 20.66 48.03
CA THR A 816 16.47 19.37 48.10
C THR A 816 17.36 18.25 47.57
N HIS A 817 17.66 17.24 48.39
CA HIS A 817 18.28 15.99 47.93
C HIS A 817 17.21 14.99 47.47
N ALA A 818 17.54 14.18 46.45
CA ALA A 818 16.68 13.11 45.94
C ALA A 818 16.59 11.90 46.88
N ASP A 819 17.61 11.69 47.71
CA ASP A 819 17.69 10.61 48.70
C ASP A 819 17.59 11.24 50.10
N GLY A 820 16.55 10.89 50.87
CA GLY A 820 16.16 11.54 52.13
C GLY A 820 17.15 11.45 53.30
N GLY A 821 18.38 11.96 53.15
CA GLY A 821 19.39 12.12 54.19
C GLY A 821 19.30 13.47 54.93
N ASP A 822 19.58 13.44 56.24
CA ASP A 822 19.23 14.48 57.23
C ASP A 822 20.13 15.74 57.27
N THR A 823 21.01 15.99 56.29
CA THR A 823 21.88 17.18 56.30
C THR A 823 21.78 17.97 54.99
N THR A 824 20.73 18.78 54.85
CA THR A 824 20.58 19.72 53.73
C THR A 824 21.22 21.07 54.09
N PHE A 825 22.29 21.44 53.38
CA PHE A 825 22.86 22.79 53.44
C PHE A 825 21.79 23.81 53.00
N GLY A 826 21.73 24.94 53.68
CA GLY A 826 20.78 26.00 53.38
C GLY A 826 21.28 27.36 53.86
N ILE A 827 20.67 28.41 53.34
CA ILE A 827 20.93 29.80 53.73
C ILE A 827 19.68 30.39 54.39
N GLY A 828 19.89 31.31 55.33
CA GLY A 828 18.87 32.12 55.96
C GLY A 828 18.53 31.79 57.42
N PRO A 829 17.64 32.61 58.04
CA PRO A 829 16.99 33.78 57.44
C PRO A 829 17.99 34.92 57.15
N LEU A 830 17.94 35.45 55.93
CA LEU A 830 18.76 36.57 55.47
C LEU A 830 17.90 37.84 55.45
N SER A 831 18.34 38.88 56.14
CA SER A 831 17.67 40.19 56.15
C SER A 831 18.68 41.33 56.00
N PHE A 832 18.55 42.13 54.95
CA PHE A 832 19.36 43.33 54.72
C PHE A 832 18.66 44.29 53.73
N GLU A 833 19.07 45.55 53.74
CA GLU A 833 18.57 46.58 52.81
C GLU A 833 19.74 47.34 52.16
N ALA A 834 19.53 47.80 50.93
CA ALA A 834 20.46 48.64 50.18
C ALA A 834 19.72 49.79 49.53
N ALA A 835 20.17 51.03 49.75
CA ALA A 835 19.66 52.22 49.09
C ALA A 835 20.44 52.53 47.80
N ALA A 836 19.88 53.37 46.92
CA ALA A 836 20.54 53.84 45.70
C ALA A 836 21.92 54.44 46.03
N GLY A 837 22.96 53.92 45.37
CA GLY A 837 24.35 54.32 45.63
C GLY A 837 25.04 53.56 46.77
N ASP A 838 24.37 52.63 47.47
CA ASP A 838 25.02 51.77 48.46
C ASP A 838 25.95 50.77 47.79
N VAL A 839 27.14 50.63 48.36
CA VAL A 839 28.10 49.56 48.05
C VAL A 839 28.12 48.54 49.20
N ILE A 840 27.74 47.30 48.90
CA ILE A 840 27.71 46.19 49.86
C ILE A 840 28.77 45.18 49.51
N PHE A 841 29.68 44.90 50.44
CA PHE A 841 30.61 43.79 50.33
C PHE A 841 30.12 42.59 51.11
N VAL A 842 30.12 41.44 50.46
CA VAL A 842 29.72 40.16 51.04
C VAL A 842 30.95 39.30 51.22
N ILE A 843 31.30 39.03 52.47
CA ILE A 843 32.52 38.32 52.87
C ILE A 843 32.15 37.03 53.59
N GLY A 844 33.08 36.08 53.69
CA GLY A 844 32.89 34.85 54.46
C GLY A 844 33.67 33.67 53.89
N GLY A 845 33.96 32.67 54.72
CA GLY A 845 34.76 31.51 54.30
C GLY A 845 34.17 30.72 53.13
N ASN A 846 34.95 29.81 52.55
CA ASN A 846 34.46 28.89 51.52
C ASN A 846 33.33 28.02 52.09
N GLY A 847 32.26 27.82 51.32
CA GLY A 847 31.08 27.08 51.78
C GLY A 847 30.14 27.82 52.75
N SER A 848 30.37 29.11 53.02
CA SER A 848 29.49 29.93 53.88
C SER A 848 28.12 30.24 53.28
N GLY A 849 27.93 30.06 51.97
CA GLY A 849 26.67 30.29 51.27
C GLY A 849 26.60 31.54 50.39
N LYS A 850 27.71 32.27 50.17
CA LYS A 850 27.77 33.51 49.36
C LYS A 850 27.17 33.37 47.95
N THR A 851 27.64 32.38 47.18
CA THR A 851 27.11 32.11 45.83
C THR A 851 25.66 31.65 45.86
N THR A 852 25.25 30.85 46.86
CA THR A 852 23.83 30.48 47.04
C THR A 852 22.98 31.71 47.33
N MET A 853 23.46 32.64 48.16
CA MET A 853 22.79 33.91 48.41
C MET A 853 22.67 34.72 47.12
N ALA A 854 23.74 34.85 46.34
CA ALA A 854 23.72 35.51 45.04
C ALA A 854 22.65 34.92 44.12
N LYS A 855 22.60 33.59 43.98
CA LYS A 855 21.58 32.90 43.17
C LYS A 855 20.14 33.17 43.63
N VAL A 856 19.91 33.30 44.94
CA VAL A 856 18.56 33.58 45.46
C VAL A 856 18.16 35.05 45.28
N ILE A 857 19.05 35.99 45.59
CA ILE A 857 18.74 37.43 45.50
C ILE A 857 18.67 37.94 44.05
N THR A 858 19.23 37.22 43.08
CA THR A 858 19.05 37.52 41.65
C THR A 858 17.85 36.81 41.03
N GLY A 859 17.14 35.98 41.80
CA GLY A 859 15.97 35.23 41.32
C GLY A 859 16.28 33.93 40.56
N LEU A 860 17.56 33.54 40.42
CA LEU A 860 17.93 32.26 39.79
C LEU A 860 17.38 31.06 40.57
N TYR A 861 17.36 31.17 41.90
CA TYR A 861 16.74 30.20 42.82
C TYR A 861 15.55 30.86 43.55
N PRO A 862 14.40 30.17 43.65
CA PRO A 862 13.27 30.67 44.43
C PRO A 862 13.59 30.58 45.93
N ALA A 863 13.20 31.60 46.70
CA ALA A 863 13.29 31.53 48.16
C ALA A 863 12.26 30.52 48.73
N SER A 864 12.66 29.76 49.75
CA SER A 864 11.76 28.84 50.48
C SER A 864 10.81 29.60 51.41
N THR A 865 11.30 30.67 52.04
CA THR A 865 10.49 31.62 52.85
C THR A 865 11.09 33.02 52.72
N GLY A 866 10.34 34.05 53.14
CA GLY A 866 10.78 35.44 53.06
C GLY A 866 10.39 36.11 51.74
N LYS A 867 10.67 37.41 51.62
CA LYS A 867 10.26 38.24 50.47
C LYS A 867 11.35 39.24 50.10
N ILE A 868 11.43 39.60 48.82
CA ILE A 868 12.29 40.67 48.32
C ILE A 868 11.38 41.79 47.83
N ARG A 869 11.63 43.01 48.30
CA ARG A 869 10.89 44.21 47.89
C ARG A 869 11.83 45.20 47.20
N ILE A 870 11.39 45.78 46.08
CA ILE A 870 12.07 46.90 45.41
C ILE A 870 11.13 48.10 45.51
N ASP A 871 11.64 49.21 46.06
CA ASP A 871 10.86 50.43 46.30
C ASP A 871 9.54 50.20 47.06
N GLY A 872 9.56 49.21 47.97
CA GLY A 872 8.42 48.81 48.80
C GLY A 872 7.44 47.83 48.14
N VAL A 873 7.62 47.50 46.86
CA VAL A 873 6.79 46.53 46.13
C VAL A 873 7.46 45.16 46.16
N GLU A 874 6.71 44.12 46.51
CA GLU A 874 7.19 42.73 46.45
C GLU A 874 7.40 42.30 45.00
N VAL A 875 8.60 41.80 44.70
CA VAL A 875 9.00 41.38 43.35
C VAL A 875 9.12 39.86 43.32
N ASP A 876 8.48 39.23 42.34
CA ASP A 876 8.59 37.78 42.16
C ASP A 876 9.97 37.40 41.61
N HIS A 877 10.47 36.24 42.05
CA HIS A 877 11.77 35.72 41.64
C HIS A 877 11.95 35.61 40.13
N THR A 878 10.88 35.39 39.34
CA THR A 878 10.95 35.31 37.88
C THR A 878 11.23 36.66 37.20
N THR A 879 10.90 37.76 37.87
CA THR A 879 11.12 39.14 37.38
C THR A 879 12.33 39.81 38.02
N LEU A 880 12.81 39.28 39.15
CA LEU A 880 13.87 39.89 39.94
C LEU A 880 15.18 40.05 39.15
N GLY A 881 15.52 39.09 38.29
CA GLY A 881 16.71 39.15 37.44
C GLY A 881 16.77 40.36 36.50
N GLU A 882 15.63 40.94 36.13
CA GLU A 882 15.57 42.11 35.22
C GLU A 882 16.16 43.39 35.82
N TYR A 883 16.30 43.45 37.15
CA TYR A 883 16.91 44.57 37.89
C TYR A 883 18.44 44.43 38.03
N TYR A 884 19.00 43.26 37.74
CA TYR A 884 20.39 42.94 37.96
C TYR A 884 21.19 42.91 36.67
N SER A 885 22.41 43.43 36.72
CA SER A 885 23.50 43.00 35.85
C SER A 885 24.54 42.28 36.69
N THR A 886 25.04 41.14 36.21
CA THR A 886 25.80 40.22 37.05
C THR A 886 27.05 39.69 36.38
N VAL A 887 28.13 39.53 37.14
CA VAL A 887 29.26 38.68 36.77
C VAL A 887 29.41 37.57 37.80
N PHE A 888 28.87 36.39 37.48
CA PHE A 888 28.99 35.18 38.29
C PHE A 888 30.35 34.50 38.12
N ASN A 889 30.75 33.67 39.09
CA ASN A 889 31.91 32.79 38.98
C ASN A 889 31.48 31.31 39.13
N PRO A 890 31.65 30.44 38.12
CA PRO A 890 32.23 30.70 36.80
C PRO A 890 31.30 31.50 35.88
N LEU A 891 31.87 32.35 35.03
CA LEU A 891 31.13 33.18 34.06
C LEU A 891 30.96 32.48 32.69
N HIS A 892 29.89 32.84 31.99
CA HIS A 892 29.70 32.54 30.56
C HIS A 892 29.67 33.84 29.74
N LEU A 893 30.29 33.83 28.56
CA LEU A 893 30.21 34.94 27.60
C LEU A 893 29.58 34.41 26.32
N PHE A 894 28.54 35.10 25.86
CA PHE A 894 27.98 34.87 24.55
C PHE A 894 28.76 35.67 23.50
N GLU A 895 28.92 35.12 22.30
CA GLU A 895 29.50 35.87 21.17
C GLU A 895 28.64 37.07 20.78
N LYS A 896 27.33 36.97 20.97
CA LYS A 896 26.36 38.04 20.73
C LYS A 896 25.80 38.57 22.04
N ILE A 897 25.70 39.89 22.18
CA ILE A 897 24.98 40.55 23.28
C ILE A 897 23.48 40.52 23.00
N TYR A 898 22.70 40.02 23.95
CA TYR A 898 21.24 39.93 23.88
C TYR A 898 20.58 41.04 24.72
N ALA A 899 19.29 41.31 24.48
CA ALA A 899 18.48 42.26 25.25
C ALA A 899 18.95 43.74 25.26
N MET A 900 19.66 44.19 24.23
CA MET A 900 19.93 45.63 24.03
C MET A 900 18.88 46.29 23.15
N ASN A 901 18.13 47.24 23.72
CA ASN A 901 17.06 47.99 23.05
C ASN A 901 17.58 48.96 21.96
N THR A 902 18.85 49.36 22.05
CA THR A 902 19.53 50.25 21.10
C THR A 902 20.91 49.72 20.75
N ARG A 903 21.37 49.93 19.51
CA ARG A 903 22.77 49.64 19.16
C ARG A 903 23.66 50.51 20.04
N PRO A 904 24.64 49.93 20.75
CA PRO A 904 25.52 50.70 21.61
C PRO A 904 26.32 51.66 20.74
N ASP A 905 26.57 52.88 21.23
CA ASP A 905 27.40 53.83 20.49
C ASP A 905 28.79 53.20 20.33
N THR A 906 29.21 53.02 19.07
CA THR A 906 30.54 52.50 18.73
C THR A 906 31.65 53.25 19.47
N LYS A 907 31.48 54.55 19.73
CA LYS A 907 32.47 55.35 20.47
C LYS A 907 32.52 54.99 21.95
N GLU A 908 31.38 54.70 22.56
CA GLU A 908 31.26 54.31 23.96
C GLU A 908 31.86 52.90 24.17
N VAL A 909 31.57 51.98 23.26
CA VAL A 909 32.17 50.64 23.29
C VAL A 909 33.68 50.70 23.09
N ASP A 910 34.17 51.46 22.11
CA ASP A 910 35.60 51.64 21.88
C ASP A 910 36.28 52.32 23.07
N HIS A 911 35.60 53.25 23.74
CA HIS A 911 36.08 53.89 24.96
C HIS A 911 36.27 52.87 26.09
N TYR A 912 35.25 52.07 26.38
CA TYR A 912 35.34 51.06 27.43
C TYR A 912 36.30 49.92 27.08
N LEU A 913 36.38 49.51 25.81
CA LEU A 913 37.37 48.51 25.36
C LEU A 913 38.81 49.03 25.58
N LYS A 914 39.07 50.30 25.29
CA LYS A 914 40.37 50.93 25.61
C LYS A 914 40.61 51.02 27.11
N GLN A 915 39.63 51.46 27.89
CA GLN A 915 39.76 51.52 29.36
C GLN A 915 40.02 50.14 29.98
N LEU A 916 39.43 49.09 29.41
CA LEU A 916 39.61 47.71 29.85
C LEU A 916 40.83 47.04 29.21
N HIS A 917 41.59 47.73 28.34
CA HIS A 917 42.76 47.24 27.61
C HIS A 917 42.45 45.96 26.80
N LEU A 918 41.38 46.04 26.01
CA LEU A 918 40.86 44.95 25.18
C LEU A 918 40.65 45.37 23.72
N ASP A 919 40.90 46.63 23.38
CA ASP A 919 40.71 47.21 22.05
C ASP A 919 41.60 46.57 20.97
N ASP A 920 42.76 46.03 21.37
CA ASP A 920 43.64 45.25 20.49
C ASP A 920 43.31 43.74 20.47
N LYS A 921 42.42 43.26 21.35
CA LYS A 921 42.07 41.84 21.51
C LYS A 921 40.72 41.48 20.92
N THR A 922 39.74 42.34 21.07
CA THR A 922 38.37 42.11 20.57
C THR A 922 37.69 43.44 20.26
N GLY A 923 36.62 43.38 19.49
CA GLY A 923 35.78 44.53 19.14
C GLY A 923 34.33 44.10 19.01
N LEU A 924 33.40 45.05 19.00
CA LEU A 924 31.96 44.76 18.90
C LEU A 924 31.40 45.33 17.60
N SER A 925 30.80 44.48 16.78
CA SER A 925 30.10 44.89 15.55
C SER A 925 28.74 44.21 15.45
N ASN A 926 27.68 44.98 15.22
CA ASN A 926 26.30 44.48 15.19
C ASN A 926 25.92 43.63 16.43
N ASN A 927 26.36 44.05 17.62
CA ASN A 927 26.22 43.34 18.90
C ASN A 927 26.93 41.98 18.97
N VAL A 928 27.85 41.67 18.04
CA VAL A 928 28.65 40.45 18.03
C VAL A 928 30.12 40.81 18.28
N TYR A 929 30.74 40.16 19.27
CA TYR A 929 32.16 40.30 19.54
C TYR A 929 32.97 39.63 18.42
N SER A 930 34.07 40.27 17.99
CA SER A 930 34.97 39.70 16.98
C SER A 930 35.65 38.41 17.47
N THR A 931 35.91 38.31 18.77
CA THR A 931 36.33 37.08 19.45
C THR A 931 36.01 37.12 20.93
N ILE A 932 35.66 35.96 21.49
CA ILE A 932 35.55 35.72 22.95
C ILE A 932 36.60 34.74 23.46
N LYS A 933 37.51 34.28 22.59
CA LYS A 933 38.63 33.39 22.94
C LYS A 933 39.74 34.19 23.64
N LEU A 934 39.47 34.55 24.89
CA LEU A 934 40.30 35.45 25.70
C LEU A 934 40.80 34.73 26.96
N SER A 935 41.82 35.29 27.63
CA SER A 935 42.28 34.80 28.93
C SER A 935 41.19 34.96 30.01
N GLY A 936 41.30 34.26 31.15
CA GLY A 936 40.31 34.32 32.23
C GLY A 936 40.02 35.76 32.72
N GLY A 937 41.08 36.52 33.01
CA GLY A 937 40.97 37.92 33.42
C GLY A 937 40.39 38.83 32.33
N GLN A 938 40.74 38.59 31.05
CA GLN A 938 40.17 39.32 29.91
C GLN A 938 38.68 39.01 29.73
N ARG A 939 38.26 37.75 29.89
CA ARG A 939 36.84 37.36 29.84
C ARG A 939 36.03 38.04 30.96
N LYS A 940 36.57 38.10 32.19
CA LYS A 940 35.95 38.84 33.30
C LYS A 940 35.82 40.34 33.00
N ARG A 941 36.80 40.95 32.32
CA ARG A 941 36.73 42.34 31.87
C ARG A 941 35.68 42.56 30.76
N ILE A 942 35.54 41.64 29.80
CA ILE A 942 34.43 41.71 28.82
C ILE A 942 33.07 41.55 29.49
N ALA A 943 32.93 40.65 30.46
CA ALA A 943 31.68 40.51 31.22
C ALA A 943 31.33 41.83 31.94
N LEU A 944 32.33 42.55 32.42
CA LEU A 944 32.15 43.87 33.04
C LEU A 944 31.69 44.94 32.02
N LEU A 945 32.28 44.97 30.82
CA LEU A 945 31.81 45.81 29.72
C LEU A 945 30.33 45.55 29.42
N GLN A 946 29.94 44.27 29.37
CA GLN A 946 28.54 43.91 29.14
C GLN A 946 27.63 44.48 30.23
N CYS A 947 28.06 44.46 31.50
CA CYS A 947 27.29 45.04 32.59
C CYS A 947 27.11 46.56 32.44
N TYR A 948 28.12 47.27 31.92
CA TYR A 948 27.98 48.69 31.60
C TYR A 948 26.96 48.94 30.49
N LEU A 949 27.02 48.16 29.42
CA LEU A 949 26.11 48.31 28.29
C LEU A 949 24.65 47.94 28.64
N GLU A 950 24.45 47.05 29.63
CA GLU A 950 23.12 46.70 30.14
C GLU A 950 22.50 47.78 31.05
N ASP A 951 23.32 48.67 31.65
CA ASP A 951 22.94 49.81 32.51
C ASP A 951 21.84 49.51 33.57
N LYS A 952 21.88 48.33 34.19
CA LYS A 952 20.89 47.90 35.19
C LYS A 952 21.03 48.69 36.51
N PRO A 953 19.98 48.80 37.34
CA PRO A 953 20.04 49.54 38.60
C PRO A 953 20.86 48.84 39.70
N ILE A 954 20.99 47.50 39.66
CA ILE A 954 21.75 46.71 40.64
C ILE A 954 22.85 45.92 39.93
N TYR A 955 24.08 46.01 40.44
CA TYR A 955 25.23 45.23 39.97
C TYR A 955 25.61 44.18 41.00
N LEU A 956 25.76 42.92 40.57
CA LEU A 956 26.27 41.84 41.41
C LEU A 956 27.56 41.26 40.84
N PHE A 957 28.65 41.34 41.60
CA PHE A 957 29.95 40.81 41.22
C PHE A 957 30.34 39.66 42.16
N ASP A 958 30.33 38.43 41.65
CA ASP A 958 30.73 37.24 42.41
C ASP A 958 32.22 36.96 42.19
N GLU A 959 33.06 37.34 43.16
CA GLU A 959 34.52 37.11 43.15
C GLU A 959 35.21 37.61 41.85
N TRP A 960 34.75 38.73 41.31
CA TRP A 960 35.27 39.28 40.06
C TRP A 960 36.78 39.59 40.15
N ALA A 961 37.21 40.20 41.26
CA ALA A 961 38.57 40.65 41.49
C ALA A 961 39.61 39.54 41.73
N ALA A 962 39.17 38.32 42.07
CA ALA A 962 40.05 37.23 42.54
C ALA A 962 41.10 36.82 41.49
N ASP A 963 40.76 36.90 40.20
CA ASP A 963 41.63 36.49 39.08
C ASP A 963 42.19 37.67 38.27
N GLN A 964 42.17 38.89 38.85
CA GLN A 964 42.66 40.11 38.20
C GLN A 964 44.04 40.50 38.72
N ASP A 965 44.85 41.07 37.83
CA ASP A 965 46.13 41.67 38.20
C ASP A 965 45.91 42.85 39.18
N PRO A 966 46.88 43.18 40.06
CA PRO A 966 46.74 44.21 41.08
C PRO A 966 46.27 45.58 40.54
N GLU A 967 46.71 45.95 39.34
CA GLU A 967 46.31 47.18 38.66
C GLU A 967 44.80 47.20 38.37
N TYR A 968 44.24 46.14 37.76
CA TYR A 968 42.82 46.06 37.45
C TYR A 968 41.95 45.85 38.68
N ARG A 969 42.49 45.16 39.69
CA ARG A 969 41.85 45.07 41.00
C ARG A 969 41.70 46.45 41.62
N LYS A 970 42.76 47.26 41.60
CA LYS A 970 42.72 48.65 42.07
C LYS A 970 41.76 49.49 41.24
N PHE A 971 41.76 49.34 39.91
CA PHE A 971 40.79 50.00 39.02
C PHE A 971 39.35 49.66 39.41
N PHE A 972 39.03 48.38 39.62
CA PHE A 972 37.70 47.93 40.03
C PHE A 972 37.25 48.56 41.35
N TYR A 973 38.06 48.49 42.41
CA TYR A 973 37.65 49.03 43.71
C TYR A 973 37.74 50.55 43.83
N ARG A 974 38.74 51.19 43.21
CA ARG A 974 39.03 52.62 43.43
C ARG A 974 38.50 53.53 42.33
N THR A 975 38.11 52.98 41.17
CA THR A 975 37.57 53.76 40.04
C THR A 975 36.16 53.31 39.73
N LEU A 976 35.99 52.04 39.38
CA LEU A 976 34.76 51.50 38.85
C LEU A 976 33.59 51.51 39.85
N ILE A 977 33.79 50.92 41.04
CA ILE A 977 32.76 50.89 42.08
C ILE A 977 32.35 52.32 42.49
N PRO A 978 33.29 53.26 42.73
CA PRO A 978 32.95 54.66 42.96
C PRO A 978 32.16 55.33 41.82
N GLU A 979 32.46 55.05 40.55
CA GLU A 979 31.70 55.56 39.40
C GLU A 979 30.26 55.02 39.36
N MET A 980 30.09 53.71 39.61
CA MET A 980 28.77 53.08 39.71
C MET A 980 27.96 53.69 40.88
N ARG A 981 28.61 53.87 42.03
CA ARG A 981 28.04 54.55 43.20
C ARG A 981 27.61 55.98 42.88
N ALA A 982 28.47 56.78 42.25
CA ALA A 982 28.16 58.16 41.86
C ALA A 982 27.00 58.24 40.86
N SER A 983 26.83 57.19 40.06
CA SER A 983 25.71 57.04 39.12
C SER A 983 24.40 56.58 39.78
N GLY A 984 24.40 56.41 41.11
CA GLY A 984 23.25 55.99 41.90
C GLY A 984 22.92 54.49 41.81
N LYS A 985 23.87 53.67 41.33
CA LYS A 985 23.69 52.22 41.20
C LYS A 985 23.94 51.53 42.55
N ILE A 986 23.21 50.45 42.81
CA ILE A 986 23.47 49.59 43.97
C ILE A 986 24.51 48.54 43.57
N VAL A 987 25.60 48.41 44.33
CA VAL A 987 26.67 47.46 44.02
C VAL A 987 26.78 46.42 45.12
N ILE A 988 26.62 45.15 44.79
CA ILE A 988 26.81 44.01 45.68
C ILE A 988 28.01 43.22 45.18
N ALA A 989 29.14 43.29 45.90
CA ALA A 989 30.36 42.57 45.53
C ALA A 989 30.68 41.48 46.55
N ILE A 990 30.76 40.23 46.10
CA ILE A 990 31.30 39.13 46.89
C ILE A 990 32.82 39.18 46.73
N THR A 991 33.52 39.42 47.85
CA THR A 991 34.97 39.63 47.82
C THR A 991 35.65 39.13 49.10
N HIS A 992 36.95 38.88 48.99
CA HIS A 992 37.86 38.59 50.10
C HIS A 992 39.01 39.60 50.20
N ASP A 993 38.98 40.68 49.40
CA ASP A 993 40.03 41.71 49.38
C ASP A 993 39.82 42.74 50.52
N ASP A 994 40.25 42.37 51.72
CA ASP A 994 40.23 43.18 52.95
C ASP A 994 40.75 44.61 52.82
N GLN A 995 41.83 44.80 52.05
CA GLN A 995 42.47 46.10 51.78
C GLN A 995 41.56 47.14 51.09
N TYR A 996 40.39 46.74 50.61
CA TYR A 996 39.42 47.62 49.94
C TYR A 996 38.07 47.70 50.67
N PHE A 997 37.93 47.12 51.86
CA PHE A 997 36.67 47.14 52.60
C PHE A 997 36.21 48.55 52.97
N ASP A 998 37.12 49.52 52.98
CA ASP A 998 36.84 50.95 53.15
C ASP A 998 35.98 51.55 52.01
N VAL A 999 35.91 50.88 50.85
CA VAL A 999 35.07 51.29 49.72
C VAL A 999 33.59 50.97 49.96
N ALA A 1000 33.28 49.99 50.80
CA ALA A 1000 31.92 49.54 51.06
C ALA A 1000 31.22 50.37 52.14
N ASP A 1001 29.95 50.69 51.91
CA ASP A 1001 29.09 51.30 52.93
C ASP A 1001 28.63 50.27 53.96
N LYS A 1002 28.52 49.00 53.54
CA LYS A 1002 28.12 47.87 54.39
C LYS A 1002 28.97 46.65 54.08
N VAL A 1003 29.48 46.00 55.12
CA VAL A 1003 30.16 44.70 55.00
C VAL A 1003 29.32 43.62 55.69
N ILE A 1004 28.85 42.65 54.91
CA ILE A 1004 28.02 41.54 55.36
C ILE A 1004 28.90 40.29 55.44
N LYS A 1005 29.14 39.76 56.65
CA LYS A 1005 29.80 38.46 56.82
C LYS A 1005 28.75 37.35 56.78
N LEU A 1006 28.89 36.42 55.84
CA LEU A 1006 28.15 35.16 55.83
C LEU A 1006 28.92 34.08 56.59
N GLU A 1007 28.27 33.48 57.56
CA GLU A 1007 28.80 32.36 58.32
C GLU A 1007 27.74 31.25 58.44
N ARG A 1008 28.06 30.05 57.94
CA ARG A 1008 27.15 28.88 57.92
C ARG A 1008 25.73 29.22 57.42
N GLY A 1009 25.65 30.03 56.36
CA GLY A 1009 24.39 30.43 55.73
C GLY A 1009 23.62 31.54 56.44
N LYS A 1010 24.15 32.15 57.50
CA LYS A 1010 23.50 33.27 58.21
C LYS A 1010 24.31 34.56 58.07
N ILE A 1011 23.61 35.70 58.13
CA ILE A 1011 24.23 37.03 58.13
C ILE A 1011 24.65 37.38 59.56
N THR A 1012 25.92 37.75 59.70
CA THR A 1012 26.47 38.43 60.88
C THR A 1012 26.89 39.83 60.42
N MET A 1013 26.19 40.87 60.86
CA MET A 1013 26.56 42.25 60.50
C MET A 1013 27.86 42.65 61.23
N VAL A 1014 28.85 43.12 60.48
CA VAL A 1014 30.08 43.70 61.05
C VAL A 1014 29.84 45.20 61.23
N LYS A 1015 29.74 45.66 62.49
CA LYS A 1015 29.17 46.98 62.82
C LYS A 1015 30.18 48.07 63.25
N ASN A 1016 31.50 47.89 63.08
CA ASN A 1016 32.52 48.94 63.26
C ASN A 1016 33.93 48.49 62.77
N GLU A 1017 34.83 49.45 62.49
CA GLU A 1017 36.24 49.21 62.08
C GLU A 1017 37.00 48.25 63.03
N ALA A 1018 36.72 48.30 64.33
CA ALA A 1018 37.33 47.37 65.32
C ALA A 1018 36.83 45.92 65.20
N SER A 1019 35.61 45.71 64.67
CA SER A 1019 35.03 44.37 64.47
C SER A 1019 35.41 43.71 63.14
N LEU A 1020 36.03 44.46 62.22
CA LEU A 1020 36.56 43.92 60.96
C LEU A 1020 37.79 43.03 61.19
N GLN A 1021 38.67 43.39 62.13
CA GLN A 1021 39.84 42.56 62.47
C GLN A 1021 39.45 41.25 63.17
N ASP A 1022 38.47 41.26 64.07
CA ASP A 1022 37.97 40.05 64.74
C ASP A 1022 37.14 39.14 63.80
N ALA A 1023 36.56 39.71 62.75
CA ALA A 1023 35.80 38.96 61.74
C ALA A 1023 36.69 38.25 60.70
N MET A 1024 37.99 38.55 60.67
CA MET A 1024 38.96 37.97 59.72
C MET A 1024 39.71 36.74 60.26
N VAL A 1025 39.53 36.42 61.55
CA VAL A 1025 39.90 35.16 62.20
C VAL A 1025 38.71 34.21 62.19
#